data_AF-A0A7X7EZJ6-F1
#
_entry.id   AF-A0A7X7EZJ6-F1
#
_cell.length_a   1.000
_cell.length_b   1.000
_cell.length_c   1.000
_cell.angle_alpha   90.00
_cell.angle_beta   90.00
_cell.angle_gamma   90.00
#
_symmetry.space_group_name_H-M   'P 1'
#
loop_
_entity.id
_entity.type
_entity.pdbx_description
1 polymer ?
#
loop_
_entity_poly.entity_id
_entity_poly.type
_entity_poly.pdbx_seq_one_letter_code
_entity_poly.pdbx_strand_id
1 'polypeptide(L)'
;MPNRATIPTTERGVFLSRTASSAWFMAVLVLAMLADGALPGVAAAQEAAPGAAPAAEAPAAPVPPAAPATMPEGWRQLGAAEFVAAMDALYQARPRAEAAHVAEGVQHAWTGFLSDESFLAEGDWMTLRSLLKTCLRNRALLVEGQTPEARAASSDEIDARLAAVASQVKARLDANPQTLASLSFADLKLSNATLRDAKLTIDQRAAYLVAWMNANDWRELPFEDQAWLNMFFSGVDQVDPKCVSIRWTGSLRAPADGTYRFEQTRTYYTDGKMKLWIDGQLVLDSPGVRHETDCYCEVQPEVAREKFVSSPVALRAGEAVDFRLEYVHDMTGAKLRGIYPMGFPVAVLTWESDLVERQVVPQNAFTPPAGFAEPGEKGLKGEYFADAAFGEKKATQLDPAIDFAWQRRSPVLAKYASQREALAGSLAPRLTSPTYLASRAADAKQAIPFIRTSVCNAMEGLPPTQRLEVAGALAEQPDLLRHLQYDDVRRLLGTIYMLPGKAHLELLAAWSKTRAHPRMVVVRFAGWSEGSFPRGSYEAVNYQKPWELGRLFCRAYFDDCETIWRDHLEMPNGECNIRLVHATAFATKLTRGKNGRIREVLDERLADEELTGDRRMTWLLARAFAEEAAIARKARPGRGNRYLEEAMAAAETPEYRFWALQELVARLAACNHCQEAVSLIESVQGQFTDAGHKKQIAAWRKRIDAMPAYYAGLENKVRQSSIDAYRAEMGRRIEAAESRGDSELATRYRAMIAPAETQTESQTEPLNP
;
A
#
# COMPACT_ATOMS: atom_id res chain seq x y z
N MET A 1 -35.89 6.89 61.74
CA MET A 1 -34.67 6.65 62.56
C MET A 1 -34.66 5.19 63.00
N PRO A 2 -33.53 4.55 63.33
CA PRO A 2 -32.21 4.51 62.65
C PRO A 2 -31.69 3.05 62.52
N ASN A 3 -30.56 2.66 61.89
CA ASN A 3 -29.65 3.24 60.89
C ASN A 3 -28.79 2.09 60.28
N ARG A 4 -28.61 2.03 58.94
CA ARG A 4 -27.33 1.64 58.28
C ARG A 4 -27.39 1.96 56.78
N ALA A 5 -26.33 2.60 56.26
CA ALA A 5 -26.35 3.27 54.96
C ALA A 5 -25.74 2.44 53.83
N THR A 6 -26.37 2.49 52.67
CA THR A 6 -25.82 2.09 51.36
C THR A 6 -25.23 3.31 50.65
N ILE A 7 -24.04 3.16 50.07
CA ILE A 7 -23.40 4.18 49.21
C ILE A 7 -23.67 3.81 47.74
N PRO A 8 -24.32 4.67 46.93
CA PRO A 8 -24.43 4.47 45.49
C PRO A 8 -23.29 5.19 44.74
N THR A 9 -22.55 4.46 43.91
CA THR A 9 -21.57 5.03 42.96
C THR A 9 -22.27 5.66 41.76
N THR A 10 -21.84 6.87 41.38
CA THR A 10 -22.54 7.74 40.41
C THR A 10 -22.16 7.47 38.95
N GLU A 11 -23.00 6.73 38.23
CA GLU A 11 -23.07 6.80 36.76
C GLU A 11 -23.90 8.02 36.31
N ARG A 12 -23.28 9.19 36.16
CA ARG A 12 -23.85 10.35 35.44
C ARG A 12 -22.73 11.30 34.97
N GLY A 13 -22.19 11.06 33.77
CA GLY A 13 -21.13 11.92 33.21
C GLY A 13 -20.68 11.66 31.76
N VAL A 14 -21.26 10.70 31.02
CA VAL A 14 -20.66 10.18 29.77
C VAL A 14 -21.40 10.60 28.47
N PHE A 15 -22.51 11.34 28.56
CA PHE A 15 -23.42 11.54 27.41
C PHE A 15 -23.37 12.90 26.67
N LEU A 16 -22.48 13.82 27.03
CA LEU A 16 -22.39 15.17 26.41
C LEU A 16 -20.96 15.59 26.04
N SER A 17 -20.29 14.87 25.13
CA SER A 17 -19.01 15.33 24.54
C SER A 17 -18.70 14.86 23.10
N ARG A 18 -19.51 13.98 22.50
CA ARG A 18 -19.17 13.28 21.24
C ARG A 18 -19.03 14.14 19.97
N THR A 19 -19.48 15.39 19.96
CA THR A 19 -19.44 16.27 18.78
C THR A 19 -18.34 17.34 18.82
N ALA A 20 -17.82 17.69 20.00
CA ALA A 20 -16.77 18.70 20.13
C ALA A 20 -15.35 18.11 19.99
N SER A 21 -15.12 16.89 20.51
CA SER A 21 -13.78 16.29 20.54
C SER A 21 -13.22 15.92 19.16
N SER A 22 -14.06 15.67 18.16
CA SER A 22 -13.64 15.21 16.82
C SER A 22 -13.06 16.32 15.95
N ALA A 23 -13.67 17.51 15.94
CA ALA A 23 -13.11 18.69 15.27
C ALA A 23 -11.79 19.13 15.91
N TRP A 24 -11.70 18.96 17.24
CA TRP A 24 -10.56 19.37 18.05
C TRP A 24 -9.32 18.48 17.81
N PHE A 25 -9.50 17.16 17.76
CA PHE A 25 -8.42 16.21 17.44
C PHE A 25 -7.88 16.35 16.00
N MET A 26 -8.72 16.77 15.04
CA MET A 26 -8.31 17.01 13.66
C MET A 26 -7.37 18.22 13.51
N ALA A 27 -7.56 19.27 14.31
CA ALA A 27 -6.69 20.46 14.29
C ALA A 27 -5.26 20.14 14.76
N VAL A 28 -5.11 19.29 15.79
CA VAL A 28 -3.82 18.80 16.30
C VAL A 28 -3.03 18.06 15.20
N LEU A 29 -3.72 17.34 14.31
CA LEU A 29 -3.10 16.53 13.26
C LEU A 29 -2.50 17.38 12.12
N VAL A 30 -3.16 18.48 11.73
CA VAL A 30 -2.70 19.36 10.65
C VAL A 30 -1.42 20.11 11.04
N LEU A 31 -1.34 20.60 12.28
CA LEU A 31 -0.17 21.32 12.78
C LEU A 31 1.06 20.41 12.96
N ALA A 32 0.87 19.17 13.42
CA ALA A 32 1.97 18.19 13.52
C ALA A 32 2.55 17.80 12.14
N MET A 33 1.73 17.78 11.09
CA MET A 33 2.20 17.47 9.72
C MET A 33 2.92 18.63 9.02
N LEU A 34 2.76 19.87 9.49
CA LEU A 34 3.42 21.05 8.91
C LEU A 34 4.81 21.34 9.53
N ALA A 35 5.12 20.76 10.68
CA ALA A 35 6.40 20.98 11.38
C ALA A 35 7.55 20.09 10.86
N ASP A 36 7.27 18.87 10.38
CA ASP A 36 8.29 17.94 9.85
C ASP A 36 8.64 18.25 8.38
N GLY A 37 9.29 19.39 8.17
CA GLY A 37 9.89 19.80 6.89
C GLY A 37 11.13 18.99 6.51
N ALA A 38 11.00 17.67 6.33
CA ALA A 38 12.10 16.79 5.90
C ALA A 38 11.65 15.77 4.82
N LEU A 39 12.08 16.02 3.58
CA LEU A 39 11.98 15.05 2.48
C LEU A 39 13.09 13.96 2.59
N PRO A 40 12.92 12.79 1.93
CA PRO A 40 13.24 11.52 2.57
C PRO A 40 14.69 11.03 2.41
N GLY A 41 15.24 10.49 3.50
CA GLY A 41 16.37 9.57 3.47
C GLY A 41 15.89 8.12 3.68
N VAL A 42 16.39 7.18 2.87
CA VAL A 42 16.05 5.75 2.97
C VAL A 42 16.69 5.16 4.23
N ALA A 43 15.93 5.09 5.32
CA ALA A 43 16.31 4.31 6.50
C ALA A 43 16.12 2.81 6.22
N ALA A 44 17.12 2.19 5.60
CA ALA A 44 17.19 0.74 5.52
C ALA A 44 17.32 0.17 6.95
N ALA A 45 16.31 -0.59 7.39
CA ALA A 45 16.44 -1.43 8.57
C ALA A 45 17.39 -2.57 8.24
N GLN A 46 18.68 -2.38 8.52
CA GLN A 46 19.71 -3.41 8.36
C GLN A 46 19.55 -4.46 9.47
N GLU A 47 18.81 -5.52 9.18
CA GLU A 47 18.95 -6.79 9.91
C GLU A 47 20.38 -7.30 9.67
N ALA A 48 21.12 -7.55 10.75
CA ALA A 48 22.49 -8.02 10.67
C ALA A 48 22.52 -9.53 10.37
N ALA A 49 23.07 -9.90 9.21
CA ALA A 49 23.49 -11.28 8.97
C ALA A 49 24.82 -11.56 9.70
N PRO A 50 24.98 -12.70 10.39
CA PRO A 50 26.24 -13.05 11.04
C PRO A 50 27.23 -13.69 10.06
N GLY A 51 28.54 -13.47 10.27
CA GLY A 51 29.59 -14.34 9.73
C GLY A 51 30.45 -13.79 8.59
N ALA A 52 31.27 -12.76 8.87
CA ALA A 52 32.60 -12.59 8.28
C ALA A 52 33.41 -11.59 9.12
N ALA A 53 34.55 -12.01 9.67
CA ALA A 53 35.45 -11.10 10.38
C ALA A 53 36.38 -10.40 9.36
N PRO A 54 36.42 -9.06 9.29
CA PRO A 54 37.43 -8.37 8.48
C PRO A 54 38.76 -8.31 9.23
N ALA A 55 39.86 -8.56 8.52
CA ALA A 55 41.20 -8.34 9.03
C ALA A 55 41.44 -6.84 9.29
N ALA A 56 42.32 -6.52 10.24
CA ALA A 56 42.61 -5.15 10.61
C ALA A 56 43.48 -4.43 9.55
N GLU A 57 42.93 -3.41 8.90
CA GLU A 57 43.69 -2.44 8.12
C GLU A 57 44.11 -1.22 8.97
N ALA A 58 45.28 -0.68 8.66
CA ALA A 58 45.88 0.45 9.35
C ALA A 58 45.13 1.78 9.07
N PRO A 59 45.20 2.79 9.96
CA PRO A 59 44.48 4.04 9.78
C PRO A 59 44.99 4.82 8.56
N ALA A 60 44.08 5.11 7.62
CA ALA A 60 44.37 5.93 6.44
C ALA A 60 44.64 7.40 6.81
N ALA A 61 45.54 8.04 6.06
CA ALA A 61 45.88 9.45 6.19
C ALA A 61 44.67 10.37 5.89
N PRO A 62 44.60 11.59 6.46
CA PRO A 62 43.49 12.51 6.23
C PRO A 62 43.40 12.95 4.77
N VAL A 63 42.21 12.77 4.18
CA VAL A 63 41.89 13.22 2.82
C VAL A 63 41.81 14.76 2.81
N PRO A 64 42.46 15.46 1.85
CA PRO A 64 42.35 16.91 1.74
C PRO A 64 40.92 17.36 1.38
N PRO A 65 40.49 18.57 1.77
CA PRO A 65 39.14 19.04 1.47
C PRO A 65 38.94 19.19 -0.04
N ALA A 66 37.90 18.53 -0.57
CA ALA A 66 37.50 18.70 -1.96
C ALA A 66 37.08 20.15 -2.25
N ALA A 67 37.59 20.69 -3.36
CA ALA A 67 37.24 22.02 -3.86
C ALA A 67 35.74 22.12 -4.21
N PRO A 68 35.12 23.30 -4.10
CA PRO A 68 33.74 23.51 -4.53
C PRO A 68 33.64 23.36 -6.05
N ALA A 69 32.62 22.65 -6.53
CA ALA A 69 32.30 22.62 -7.95
C ALA A 69 31.56 23.90 -8.34
N THR A 70 32.17 24.69 -9.22
CA THR A 70 31.59 25.87 -9.86
C THR A 70 31.31 25.57 -11.34
N MET A 71 30.47 26.39 -11.97
CA MET A 71 30.39 26.40 -13.44
C MET A 71 31.76 26.82 -14.03
N PRO A 72 32.15 26.34 -15.22
CA PRO A 72 33.41 26.74 -15.86
C PRO A 72 33.39 28.22 -16.24
N GLU A 73 34.56 28.84 -16.35
CA GLU A 73 34.65 30.24 -16.81
C GLU A 73 34.09 30.37 -18.23
N GLY A 74 33.37 31.47 -18.50
CA GLY A 74 32.71 31.68 -19.80
C GLY A 74 31.45 30.84 -20.06
N TRP A 75 30.93 30.09 -19.07
CA TRP A 75 29.82 29.13 -19.26
C TRP A 75 28.56 29.69 -19.97
N ARG A 76 28.30 31.00 -19.87
CA ARG A 76 27.17 31.70 -20.54
C ARG A 76 27.32 31.83 -22.06
N GLN A 77 28.48 31.45 -22.62
CA GLN A 77 28.79 31.48 -24.05
C GLN A 77 28.91 30.06 -24.65
N LEU A 78 28.69 29.03 -23.83
CA LEU A 78 28.72 27.64 -24.28
C LEU A 78 27.55 27.31 -25.19
N GLY A 79 27.76 26.38 -26.12
CA GLY A 79 26.68 25.72 -26.83
C GLY A 79 25.78 24.93 -25.86
N ALA A 80 24.56 24.62 -26.30
CA ALA A 80 23.56 23.98 -25.45
C ALA A 80 24.03 22.63 -24.86
N ALA A 81 24.81 21.85 -25.62
CA ALA A 81 25.32 20.55 -25.19
C ALA A 81 26.44 20.69 -24.14
N GLU A 82 27.39 21.60 -24.36
CA GLU A 82 28.48 21.90 -23.43
C GLU A 82 27.95 22.54 -22.13
N PHE A 83 26.94 23.40 -22.24
CA PHE A 83 26.24 23.97 -21.11
C PHE A 83 25.50 22.91 -20.29
N VAL A 84 24.79 21.97 -20.94
CA VAL A 84 24.15 20.83 -20.25
C VAL A 84 25.20 19.96 -19.54
N ALA A 85 26.33 19.67 -20.17
CA ALA A 85 27.41 18.90 -19.54
C ALA A 85 27.99 19.61 -18.30
N ALA A 86 28.15 20.94 -18.35
CA ALA A 86 28.57 21.74 -17.21
C ALA A 86 27.54 21.72 -16.07
N MET A 87 26.24 21.82 -16.38
CA MET A 87 25.16 21.72 -15.40
C MET A 87 25.08 20.34 -14.76
N ASP A 88 25.22 19.26 -15.53
CA ASP A 88 25.21 17.89 -15.00
C ASP A 88 26.43 17.62 -14.09
N ALA A 89 27.61 18.14 -14.44
CA ALA A 89 28.80 18.09 -13.58
C ALA A 89 28.57 18.84 -12.25
N LEU A 90 27.95 20.02 -12.29
CA LEU A 90 27.56 20.80 -11.10
C LEU A 90 26.57 20.03 -10.21
N TYR A 91 25.61 19.29 -10.80
CA TYR A 91 24.67 18.46 -10.04
C TYR A 91 25.33 17.23 -9.39
N GLN A 92 26.26 16.56 -10.09
CA GLN A 92 26.95 15.37 -9.58
C GLN A 92 27.83 15.68 -8.35
N ALA A 93 28.34 16.91 -8.23
CA ALA A 93 29.24 17.32 -7.16
C ALA A 93 28.56 17.69 -5.81
N ARG A 94 27.25 17.50 -5.64
CA ARG A 94 26.57 17.86 -4.37
C ARG A 94 26.99 16.92 -3.23
N PRO A 95 27.64 17.47 -2.18
CA PRO A 95 26.87 18.23 -1.19
C PRO A 95 27.15 19.74 -1.09
N ARG A 96 28.03 20.34 -1.92
CA ARG A 96 28.55 21.71 -1.71
C ARG A 96 28.33 22.75 -2.82
N ALA A 97 27.55 22.45 -3.87
CA ALA A 97 27.26 23.44 -4.91
C ALA A 97 26.46 24.64 -4.35
N GLU A 98 26.92 25.85 -4.61
CA GLU A 98 26.24 27.09 -4.20
C GLU A 98 24.89 27.26 -4.92
N ALA A 99 23.87 27.67 -4.18
CA ALA A 99 22.52 27.87 -4.73
C ALA A 99 22.50 28.94 -5.84
N ALA A 100 23.33 29.99 -5.73
CA ALA A 100 23.42 31.08 -6.69
C ALA A 100 23.79 30.61 -8.10
N HIS A 101 24.87 29.83 -8.27
CA HIS A 101 25.28 29.31 -9.57
C HIS A 101 24.23 28.39 -10.21
N VAL A 102 23.46 27.66 -9.40
CA VAL A 102 22.36 26.83 -9.90
C VAL A 102 21.18 27.69 -10.37
N ALA A 103 20.84 28.76 -9.64
CA ALA A 103 19.82 29.71 -10.05
C ALA A 103 20.21 30.46 -11.33
N GLU A 104 21.45 30.94 -11.44
CA GLU A 104 21.98 31.57 -12.65
C GLU A 104 21.96 30.62 -13.86
N GLY A 105 22.40 29.38 -13.68
CA GLY A 105 22.36 28.35 -14.72
C GLY A 105 20.94 28.04 -15.16
N VAL A 106 19.99 27.92 -14.23
CA VAL A 106 18.56 27.71 -14.55
C VAL A 106 17.96 28.91 -15.28
N GLN A 107 18.33 30.14 -14.91
CA GLN A 107 17.89 31.35 -15.62
C GLN A 107 18.45 31.41 -17.05
N HIS A 108 19.71 31.04 -17.26
CA HIS A 108 20.30 30.99 -18.60
C HIS A 108 19.74 29.84 -19.45
N ALA A 109 19.47 28.67 -18.86
CA ALA A 109 18.76 27.57 -19.53
C ALA A 109 17.39 28.03 -20.06
N TRP A 110 16.70 28.84 -19.27
CA TRP A 110 15.40 29.43 -19.56
C TRP A 110 15.45 30.50 -20.67
N THR A 111 16.32 31.51 -20.54
CA THR A 111 16.36 32.65 -21.46
C THR A 111 17.24 32.45 -22.69
N GLY A 112 18.30 31.64 -22.59
CA GLY A 112 19.30 31.44 -23.65
C GLY A 112 18.99 30.30 -24.62
N PHE A 113 18.18 29.31 -24.20
CA PHE A 113 17.86 28.14 -25.04
C PHE A 113 16.35 27.87 -25.15
N LEU A 114 15.63 27.77 -24.01
CA LEU A 114 14.19 27.45 -24.04
C LEU A 114 13.30 28.62 -24.50
N SER A 115 13.87 29.79 -24.77
CA SER A 115 13.19 30.94 -25.38
C SER A 115 13.46 31.08 -26.88
N ASP A 116 14.28 30.20 -27.48
CA ASP A 116 14.60 30.19 -28.90
C ASP A 116 13.73 29.15 -29.64
N GLU A 117 12.80 29.64 -30.48
CA GLU A 117 11.87 28.79 -31.24
C GLU A 117 12.60 27.87 -32.24
N SER A 118 13.75 28.29 -32.78
CA SER A 118 14.56 27.47 -33.69
C SER A 118 15.23 26.32 -32.94
N PHE A 119 15.75 26.58 -31.74
CA PHE A 119 16.29 25.52 -30.87
C PHE A 119 15.20 24.54 -30.43
N LEU A 120 14.00 25.02 -30.10
CA LEU A 120 12.87 24.17 -29.76
C LEU A 120 12.45 23.28 -30.94
N ALA A 121 12.43 23.82 -32.16
CA ALA A 121 12.06 23.09 -33.38
C ALA A 121 13.13 22.09 -33.87
N GLU A 122 14.41 22.45 -33.84
CA GLU A 122 15.47 21.71 -34.56
C GLU A 122 16.62 21.21 -33.66
N GLY A 123 16.87 21.83 -32.51
CA GLY A 123 18.01 21.51 -31.62
C GLY A 123 17.98 20.07 -31.07
N ASP A 124 19.13 19.51 -30.70
CA ASP A 124 19.23 18.10 -30.25
C ASP A 124 18.22 17.74 -29.14
N TRP A 125 17.56 16.59 -29.29
CA TRP A 125 16.52 16.13 -28.38
C TRP A 125 17.04 15.83 -26.97
N MET A 126 18.24 15.24 -26.83
CA MET A 126 18.78 14.91 -25.49
C MET A 126 19.10 16.18 -24.71
N THR A 127 19.68 17.15 -25.40
CA THR A 127 20.02 18.49 -24.89
C THR A 127 18.76 19.26 -24.51
N LEU A 128 17.76 19.34 -25.41
CA LEU A 128 16.46 19.96 -25.16
C LEU A 128 15.75 19.31 -23.96
N ARG A 129 15.71 17.97 -23.88
CA ARG A 129 15.17 17.21 -22.74
C ARG A 129 15.88 17.58 -21.44
N SER A 130 17.21 17.70 -21.43
CA SER A 130 17.97 18.01 -20.22
C SER A 130 17.74 19.45 -19.73
N LEU A 131 17.70 20.42 -20.66
CA LEU A 131 17.34 21.80 -20.37
C LEU A 131 15.92 21.92 -19.80
N LEU A 132 14.94 21.31 -20.48
CA LEU A 132 13.54 21.32 -20.05
C LEU A 132 13.37 20.68 -18.66
N LYS A 133 14.00 19.52 -18.41
CA LYS A 133 14.05 18.87 -17.11
C LYS A 133 14.70 19.75 -16.04
N THR A 134 15.76 20.47 -16.37
CA THR A 134 16.48 21.38 -15.47
C THR A 134 15.61 22.55 -15.04
N CYS A 135 14.93 23.21 -15.99
CA CYS A 135 14.01 24.31 -15.67
C CYS A 135 12.78 23.83 -14.90
N LEU A 136 12.13 22.72 -15.32
CA LEU A 136 10.97 22.15 -14.61
C LEU A 136 11.30 21.76 -13.17
N ARG A 137 12.46 21.14 -12.93
CA ARG A 137 12.91 20.72 -11.58
C ARG A 137 13.19 21.91 -10.65
N ASN A 138 13.68 23.01 -11.20
CA ASN A 138 14.19 24.14 -10.43
C ASN A 138 13.37 25.43 -10.60
N ARG A 139 12.12 25.35 -11.10
CA ARG A 139 11.28 26.52 -11.42
C ARG A 139 11.12 27.53 -10.28
N ALA A 140 11.24 27.10 -9.02
CA ALA A 140 11.20 27.99 -7.85
C ALA A 140 12.38 28.97 -7.78
N LEU A 141 13.55 28.62 -8.35
CA LEU A 141 14.73 29.48 -8.38
C LEU A 141 14.57 30.66 -9.34
N LEU A 142 13.66 30.57 -10.33
CA LEU A 142 13.35 31.65 -11.28
C LEU A 142 12.61 32.84 -10.62
N VAL A 143 12.09 32.64 -9.40
CA VAL A 143 11.30 33.63 -8.63
C VAL A 143 11.80 33.82 -7.20
N GLU A 144 13.01 33.36 -6.92
CA GLU A 144 13.66 33.50 -5.62
C GLU A 144 14.01 34.99 -5.36
N GLY A 145 13.90 35.43 -4.10
CA GLY A 145 14.11 36.84 -3.72
C GLY A 145 12.96 37.81 -4.01
N GLN A 146 11.93 37.43 -4.77
CA GLN A 146 10.76 38.27 -5.05
C GLN A 146 9.78 38.35 -3.85
N THR A 147 8.99 39.44 -3.75
CA THR A 147 7.87 39.56 -2.77
C THR A 147 6.76 38.54 -3.08
N PRO A 148 5.84 38.22 -2.14
CA PRO A 148 4.77 37.25 -2.40
C PRO A 148 3.91 37.56 -3.62
N GLU A 149 3.60 38.85 -3.84
CA GLU A 149 2.75 39.33 -4.93
C GLU A 149 3.48 39.28 -6.27
N ALA A 150 4.74 39.73 -6.31
CA ALA A 150 5.59 39.64 -7.49
C ALA A 150 5.88 38.18 -7.87
N ARG A 151 6.10 37.33 -6.87
CA ARG A 151 6.32 35.89 -7.04
C ARG A 151 5.11 35.18 -7.63
N ALA A 152 3.90 35.56 -7.23
CA ALA A 152 2.68 35.03 -7.84
C ALA A 152 2.62 35.40 -9.33
N ALA A 153 2.77 36.70 -9.67
CA ALA A 153 2.73 37.17 -11.05
C ALA A 153 3.83 36.55 -11.94
N SER A 154 5.08 36.46 -11.46
CA SER A 154 6.16 35.79 -12.20
C SER A 154 5.95 34.27 -12.30
N SER A 155 5.35 33.62 -11.29
CA SER A 155 5.02 32.19 -11.38
C SER A 155 3.97 31.93 -12.45
N ASP A 156 2.95 32.78 -12.58
CA ASP A 156 1.93 32.69 -13.63
C ASP A 156 2.56 32.89 -15.02
N GLU A 157 3.48 33.84 -15.17
CA GLU A 157 4.23 34.05 -16.42
C GLU A 157 5.11 32.83 -16.78
N ILE A 158 5.80 32.25 -15.80
CA ILE A 158 6.63 31.05 -15.99
C ILE A 158 5.77 29.85 -16.39
N ASP A 159 4.64 29.62 -15.73
CA ASP A 159 3.75 28.51 -16.07
C ASP A 159 3.09 28.71 -17.46
N ALA A 160 2.76 29.95 -17.84
CA ALA A 160 2.30 30.28 -19.20
C ALA A 160 3.37 30.03 -20.28
N ARG A 161 4.63 30.45 -20.04
CA ARG A 161 5.76 30.19 -20.94
C ARG A 161 6.12 28.69 -21.00
N LEU A 162 6.08 27.96 -19.87
CA LEU A 162 6.26 26.50 -19.85
C LEU A 162 5.19 25.79 -20.70
N ALA A 163 3.94 26.27 -20.68
CA ALA A 163 2.88 25.75 -21.53
C ALA A 163 3.13 26.04 -23.03
N ALA A 164 3.69 27.20 -23.37
CA ALA A 164 4.11 27.50 -24.75
C ALA A 164 5.26 26.59 -25.22
N VAL A 165 6.32 26.44 -24.42
CA VAL A 165 7.45 25.53 -24.70
C VAL A 165 6.95 24.08 -24.85
N ALA A 166 6.08 23.61 -23.94
CA ALA A 166 5.48 22.29 -24.05
C ALA A 166 4.65 22.09 -25.33
N SER A 167 3.95 23.14 -25.77
CA SER A 167 3.16 23.13 -27.02
C SER A 167 4.06 23.05 -28.25
N GLN A 168 5.18 23.77 -28.28
CA GLN A 168 6.17 23.68 -29.37
C GLN A 168 6.88 22.32 -29.37
N VAL A 169 7.32 21.82 -28.21
CA VAL A 169 7.88 20.47 -28.05
C VAL A 169 6.91 19.40 -28.56
N LYS A 170 5.61 19.50 -28.22
CA LYS A 170 4.58 18.61 -28.75
C LYS A 170 4.48 18.71 -30.28
N ALA A 171 4.38 19.92 -30.83
CA ALA A 171 4.25 20.13 -32.28
C ALA A 171 5.44 19.52 -33.05
N ARG A 172 6.66 19.68 -32.53
CA ARG A 172 7.86 19.02 -33.06
C ARG A 172 7.78 17.50 -33.01
N LEU A 173 7.38 16.92 -31.88
CA LEU A 173 7.29 15.46 -31.73
C LEU A 173 6.20 14.85 -32.62
N ASP A 174 5.09 15.56 -32.84
CA ASP A 174 4.04 15.15 -33.77
C ASP A 174 4.51 15.25 -35.24
N ALA A 175 5.30 16.27 -35.59
CA ALA A 175 5.87 16.45 -36.93
C ALA A 175 7.02 15.49 -37.24
N ASN A 176 7.80 15.09 -36.22
CA ASN A 176 8.97 14.23 -36.37
C ASN A 176 9.00 13.11 -35.29
N PRO A 177 8.07 12.13 -35.37
CA PRO A 177 8.03 11.00 -34.42
C PRO A 177 9.26 10.08 -34.51
N GLN A 178 9.98 10.11 -35.65
CA GLN A 178 11.27 9.43 -35.82
C GLN A 178 12.32 9.87 -34.78
N THR A 179 12.23 11.11 -34.28
CA THR A 179 13.11 11.64 -33.22
C THR A 179 13.05 10.80 -31.94
N LEU A 180 11.89 10.25 -31.61
CA LEU A 180 11.75 9.35 -30.46
C LEU A 180 12.04 7.90 -30.82
N ALA A 181 11.68 7.47 -32.04
CA ALA A 181 11.90 6.11 -32.53
C ALA A 181 13.38 5.70 -32.56
N SER A 182 14.31 6.64 -32.78
CA SER A 182 15.77 6.39 -32.81
C SER A 182 16.44 6.32 -31.42
N LEU A 183 15.71 6.59 -30.34
CA LEU A 183 16.29 6.63 -28.99
C LEU A 183 16.52 5.24 -28.40
N SER A 184 17.49 5.15 -27.49
CA SER A 184 17.55 4.04 -26.53
C SER A 184 16.27 4.00 -25.70
N PHE A 185 15.83 2.80 -25.29
CA PHE A 185 14.64 2.68 -24.43
C PHE A 185 14.82 3.39 -23.09
N ALA A 186 16.05 3.38 -22.53
CA ALA A 186 16.38 4.10 -21.30
C ALA A 186 16.14 5.61 -21.44
N ASP A 187 16.56 6.20 -22.57
CA ASP A 187 16.34 7.62 -22.84
C ASP A 187 14.90 7.96 -23.12
N LEU A 188 14.17 7.11 -23.86
CA LEU A 188 12.74 7.24 -24.10
C LEU A 188 11.95 7.22 -22.77
N LYS A 189 12.31 6.31 -21.86
CA LYS A 189 11.71 6.20 -20.51
C LYS A 189 11.98 7.43 -19.66
N LEU A 190 13.17 8.03 -19.74
CA LEU A 190 13.52 9.31 -19.10
C LEU A 190 12.81 10.50 -19.75
N SER A 191 12.70 10.53 -21.08
CA SER A 191 11.93 11.53 -21.84
C SER A 191 10.46 11.53 -21.43
N ASN A 192 9.84 10.37 -21.27
CA ASN A 192 8.44 10.24 -20.83
C ASN A 192 8.16 10.92 -19.47
N ALA A 193 9.11 10.89 -18.53
CA ALA A 193 8.98 11.61 -17.27
C ALA A 193 9.05 13.13 -17.45
N THR A 194 9.99 13.61 -18.27
CA THR A 194 10.13 15.05 -18.61
C THR A 194 8.88 15.57 -19.33
N LEU A 195 8.35 14.80 -20.29
CA LEU A 195 7.12 15.15 -21.04
C LEU A 195 5.87 15.20 -20.14
N ARG A 196 5.77 14.31 -19.14
CA ARG A 196 4.71 14.37 -18.13
C ARG A 196 4.79 15.67 -17.33
N ASP A 197 5.98 16.05 -16.92
CA ASP A 197 6.19 17.25 -16.10
C ASP A 197 5.95 18.53 -16.91
N ALA A 198 6.26 18.48 -18.22
CA ALA A 198 5.84 19.43 -19.25
C ALA A 198 4.35 19.33 -19.68
N LYS A 199 3.51 18.64 -18.90
CA LYS A 199 2.04 18.57 -19.07
C LYS A 199 1.51 17.86 -20.32
N LEU A 200 2.33 17.12 -21.08
CA LEU A 200 1.80 16.28 -22.16
C LEU A 200 0.91 15.16 -21.58
N THR A 201 -0.22 14.94 -22.24
CA THR A 201 -1.23 13.97 -21.78
C THR A 201 -0.67 12.56 -21.79
N ILE A 202 -1.28 11.66 -21.02
CA ILE A 202 -0.85 10.26 -20.99
C ILE A 202 -1.06 9.58 -22.35
N ASP A 203 -2.11 9.96 -23.09
CA ASP A 203 -2.37 9.55 -24.48
C ASP A 203 -1.27 9.95 -25.47
N GLN A 204 -0.81 11.20 -25.42
CA GLN A 204 0.25 11.70 -26.31
C GLN A 204 1.54 10.90 -26.08
N ARG A 205 1.91 10.73 -24.81
CA ARG A 205 3.11 9.97 -24.42
C ARG A 205 2.98 8.48 -24.75
N ALA A 206 1.77 7.91 -24.69
CA ALA A 206 1.50 6.54 -25.13
C ALA A 206 1.67 6.35 -26.64
N ALA A 207 1.16 7.28 -27.45
CA ALA A 207 1.33 7.24 -28.91
C ALA A 207 2.82 7.23 -29.30
N TYR A 208 3.66 8.02 -28.62
CA TYR A 208 5.11 8.02 -28.84
C TYR A 208 5.78 6.69 -28.44
N LEU A 209 5.38 6.08 -27.32
CA LEU A 209 5.88 4.76 -26.92
C LEU A 209 5.47 3.66 -27.93
N VAL A 210 4.26 3.71 -28.47
CA VAL A 210 3.82 2.78 -29.53
C VAL A 210 4.57 3.02 -30.84
N ALA A 211 4.82 4.28 -31.23
CA ALA A 211 5.64 4.57 -32.39
C ALA A 211 7.06 3.99 -32.26
N TRP A 212 7.66 4.09 -31.07
CA TRP A 212 8.94 3.44 -30.78
C TRP A 212 8.86 1.91 -30.82
N MET A 213 7.83 1.29 -30.20
CA MET A 213 7.63 -0.17 -30.22
C MET A 213 7.35 -0.73 -31.62
N ASN A 214 6.80 0.07 -32.54
CA ASN A 214 6.60 -0.34 -33.93
C ASN A 214 7.89 -0.25 -34.76
N ALA A 215 8.85 0.58 -34.32
CA ALA A 215 10.13 0.80 -35.00
C ALA A 215 11.30 -0.04 -34.45
N ASN A 216 11.15 -0.60 -33.23
CA ASN A 216 12.22 -1.30 -32.50
C ASN A 216 11.72 -2.64 -31.96
N ASP A 217 12.61 -3.63 -31.83
CA ASP A 217 12.25 -4.89 -31.18
C ASP A 217 12.21 -4.75 -29.65
N TRP A 218 11.03 -4.42 -29.15
CA TRP A 218 10.76 -4.30 -27.72
C TRP A 218 10.79 -5.64 -26.98
N ARG A 219 10.81 -6.79 -27.66
CA ARG A 219 10.81 -8.12 -27.01
C ARG A 219 12.16 -8.44 -26.38
N GLU A 220 13.24 -7.91 -26.95
CA GLU A 220 14.61 -8.01 -26.43
C GLU A 220 14.88 -7.08 -25.23
N LEU A 221 13.92 -6.22 -24.86
CA LEU A 221 14.07 -5.37 -23.68
C LEU A 221 14.17 -6.19 -22.38
N PRO A 222 14.89 -5.69 -21.36
CA PRO A 222 14.83 -6.24 -20.01
C PRO A 222 13.39 -6.41 -19.51
N PHE A 223 13.15 -7.45 -18.72
CA PHE A 223 11.83 -7.76 -18.16
C PHE A 223 11.23 -6.56 -17.40
N GLU A 224 12.07 -5.84 -16.65
CA GLU A 224 11.74 -4.64 -15.90
C GLU A 224 11.17 -3.50 -16.78
N ASP A 225 11.66 -3.42 -18.02
CA ASP A 225 11.26 -2.40 -19.00
C ASP A 225 9.98 -2.81 -19.75
N GLN A 226 9.84 -4.08 -20.11
CA GLN A 226 8.58 -4.63 -20.63
C GLN A 226 7.45 -4.55 -19.59
N ALA A 227 7.73 -4.88 -18.32
CA ALA A 227 6.78 -4.74 -17.23
C ALA A 227 6.40 -3.26 -16.98
N TRP A 228 7.35 -2.33 -17.13
CA TRP A 228 7.06 -0.90 -17.06
C TRP A 228 6.16 -0.43 -18.21
N LEU A 229 6.38 -0.91 -19.45
CA LEU A 229 5.48 -0.64 -20.58
C LEU A 229 4.08 -1.18 -20.32
N ASN A 230 3.94 -2.40 -19.80
CA ASN A 230 2.64 -2.99 -19.50
C ASN A 230 1.84 -2.16 -18.47
N MET A 231 2.50 -1.72 -17.39
CA MET A 231 1.91 -0.80 -16.41
C MET A 231 1.58 0.55 -17.04
N PHE A 232 2.44 1.06 -17.95
CA PHE A 232 2.22 2.36 -18.58
C PHE A 232 0.95 2.36 -19.43
N PHE A 233 0.78 1.39 -20.33
CA PHE A 233 -0.43 1.28 -21.17
C PHE A 233 -1.68 0.98 -20.33
N SER A 234 -1.56 0.15 -19.29
CA SER A 234 -2.64 -0.05 -18.29
C SER A 234 -2.97 1.24 -17.52
N GLY A 235 -2.06 2.22 -17.51
CA GLY A 235 -2.27 3.58 -17.03
C GLY A 235 -3.01 4.50 -17.98
N VAL A 236 -2.94 4.26 -19.30
CA VAL A 236 -3.62 5.09 -20.31
C VAL A 236 -5.10 4.71 -20.41
N ASP A 237 -5.41 3.41 -20.35
CA ASP A 237 -6.78 2.88 -20.38
C ASP A 237 -7.59 3.19 -19.09
N GLN A 238 -7.11 4.06 -18.19
CA GLN A 238 -7.76 4.49 -16.93
C GLN A 238 -8.88 5.54 -17.10
N VAL A 239 -9.51 5.64 -18.28
CA VAL A 239 -10.62 6.60 -18.46
C VAL A 239 -11.81 6.18 -17.58
N ASP A 240 -12.32 7.16 -16.84
CA ASP A 240 -13.16 7.06 -15.64
C ASP A 240 -13.85 5.69 -15.41
N PRO A 241 -13.19 4.71 -14.75
CA PRO A 241 -13.74 3.38 -14.51
C PRO A 241 -14.84 3.36 -13.43
N LYS A 242 -15.36 4.54 -13.05
CA LYS A 242 -16.44 4.69 -12.08
C LYS A 242 -17.75 4.03 -12.49
N CYS A 243 -17.96 3.70 -13.76
CA CYS A 243 -19.18 3.01 -14.17
C CYS A 243 -18.94 2.10 -15.37
N VAL A 244 -19.35 0.84 -15.27
CA VAL A 244 -19.31 -0.13 -16.37
C VAL A 244 -20.38 -1.19 -16.17
N SER A 245 -21.03 -1.58 -17.25
CA SER A 245 -21.82 -2.82 -17.29
C SER A 245 -21.43 -3.68 -18.49
N ILE A 246 -21.54 -4.99 -18.33
CA ILE A 246 -21.15 -5.98 -19.32
C ILE A 246 -22.19 -7.10 -19.33
N ARG A 247 -22.63 -7.51 -20.52
CA ARG A 247 -23.52 -8.65 -20.71
C ARG A 247 -22.81 -9.72 -21.55
N TRP A 248 -22.62 -10.90 -20.98
CA TRP A 248 -22.14 -12.07 -21.72
C TRP A 248 -23.30 -12.98 -22.09
N THR A 249 -23.26 -13.50 -23.31
CA THR A 249 -24.27 -14.43 -23.86
C THR A 249 -23.61 -15.56 -24.64
N GLY A 250 -24.23 -16.74 -24.62
CA GLY A 250 -23.76 -17.94 -25.32
C GLY A 250 -24.48 -19.17 -24.81
N SER A 251 -23.83 -20.33 -24.91
CA SER A 251 -24.29 -21.57 -24.29
C SER A 251 -23.20 -22.20 -23.43
N LEU A 252 -23.61 -22.91 -22.39
CA LEU A 252 -22.75 -23.64 -21.45
C LEU A 252 -22.94 -25.15 -21.63
N ARG A 253 -21.86 -25.93 -21.53
CA ARG A 253 -21.88 -27.40 -21.45
C ARG A 253 -21.10 -27.89 -20.23
N ALA A 254 -21.72 -28.76 -19.43
CA ALA A 254 -21.04 -29.41 -18.31
C ALA A 254 -20.18 -30.61 -18.80
N PRO A 255 -19.03 -30.90 -18.17
CA PRO A 255 -18.21 -32.07 -18.51
C PRO A 255 -18.78 -33.39 -17.95
N ALA A 256 -19.63 -33.34 -16.93
CA ALA A 256 -20.23 -34.49 -16.26
C ALA A 256 -21.69 -34.21 -15.89
N ASP A 257 -22.46 -35.27 -15.63
CA ASP A 257 -23.78 -35.14 -15.01
C ASP A 257 -23.60 -34.70 -13.55
N GLY A 258 -24.37 -33.72 -13.10
CA GLY A 258 -24.27 -33.28 -11.71
C GLY A 258 -25.15 -32.10 -11.33
N THR A 259 -25.18 -31.83 -10.03
CA THR A 259 -25.77 -30.62 -9.47
C THR A 259 -24.66 -29.58 -9.30
N TYR A 260 -24.61 -28.62 -10.21
CA TYR A 260 -23.59 -27.58 -10.22
C TYR A 260 -24.00 -26.38 -9.35
N ARG A 261 -23.01 -25.76 -8.71
CA ARG A 261 -23.12 -24.45 -8.06
C ARG A 261 -22.17 -23.49 -8.74
N PHE A 262 -22.63 -22.28 -9.02
CA PHE A 262 -21.80 -21.20 -9.56
C PHE A 262 -21.52 -20.17 -8.47
N GLU A 263 -20.29 -19.68 -8.35
CA GLU A 263 -19.92 -18.66 -7.37
C GLU A 263 -19.22 -17.47 -8.06
N GLN A 264 -19.69 -16.26 -7.73
CA GLN A 264 -18.97 -15.02 -8.04
C GLN A 264 -17.78 -14.88 -7.07
N THR A 265 -16.56 -15.01 -7.59
CA THR A 265 -15.36 -14.69 -6.81
C THR A 265 -15.23 -13.18 -6.59
N ARG A 266 -14.91 -12.74 -5.37
CA ARG A 266 -15.46 -11.46 -4.85
C ARG A 266 -14.52 -10.44 -4.24
N THR A 267 -13.26 -10.76 -3.89
CA THR A 267 -12.19 -9.94 -3.25
C THR A 267 -12.59 -9.00 -2.09
N TYR A 268 -11.69 -8.71 -1.15
CA TYR A 268 -12.01 -7.80 -0.05
C TYR A 268 -12.35 -6.35 -0.48
N TYR A 269 -12.03 -5.97 -1.73
CA TYR A 269 -12.14 -4.59 -2.23
C TYR A 269 -13.08 -4.42 -3.44
N THR A 270 -13.79 -5.47 -3.87
CA THR A 270 -14.60 -5.42 -5.10
C THR A 270 -16.09 -5.62 -4.86
N ASP A 271 -16.88 -4.89 -5.64
CA ASP A 271 -18.26 -4.53 -5.34
C ASP A 271 -19.20 -4.71 -6.54
N GLY A 272 -18.72 -5.30 -7.63
CA GLY A 272 -19.53 -5.52 -8.83
C GLY A 272 -20.74 -6.41 -8.57
N LYS A 273 -21.91 -5.91 -8.97
CA LYS A 273 -23.16 -6.68 -9.07
C LYS A 273 -23.03 -7.76 -10.14
N MET A 274 -23.55 -8.95 -9.90
CA MET A 274 -23.59 -10.03 -10.89
C MET A 274 -24.96 -10.72 -10.90
N LYS A 275 -25.51 -10.97 -12.10
CA LYS A 275 -26.71 -11.79 -12.31
C LYS A 275 -26.42 -12.90 -13.33
N LEU A 276 -26.67 -14.15 -12.95
CA LEU A 276 -26.49 -15.31 -13.82
C LEU A 276 -27.85 -15.95 -14.13
N TRP A 277 -28.10 -16.17 -15.41
CA TRP A 277 -29.19 -17.01 -15.89
C TRP A 277 -28.64 -18.25 -16.60
N ILE A 278 -29.22 -19.40 -16.29
CA ILE A 278 -29.01 -20.66 -16.99
C ILE A 278 -30.38 -21.14 -17.48
N ASP A 279 -30.51 -21.45 -18.76
CA ASP A 279 -31.78 -21.84 -19.41
C ASP A 279 -32.93 -20.86 -19.08
N GLY A 280 -32.65 -19.56 -19.17
CA GLY A 280 -33.58 -18.48 -18.82
C GLY A 280 -33.89 -18.31 -17.32
N GLN A 281 -33.53 -19.25 -16.44
CA GLN A 281 -33.78 -19.17 -15.00
C GLN A 281 -32.69 -18.34 -14.29
N LEU A 282 -33.08 -17.37 -13.46
CA LEU A 282 -32.14 -16.58 -12.64
C LEU A 282 -31.65 -17.43 -11.47
N VAL A 283 -30.37 -17.86 -11.52
CA VAL A 283 -29.78 -18.77 -10.51
C VAL A 283 -28.89 -18.05 -9.50
N LEU A 284 -28.39 -16.86 -9.82
CA LEU A 284 -27.60 -16.00 -8.92
C LEU A 284 -27.96 -14.53 -9.19
N ASP A 285 -28.24 -13.76 -8.12
CA ASP A 285 -28.38 -12.29 -8.16
C ASP A 285 -27.63 -11.73 -6.94
N SER A 286 -26.40 -11.29 -7.15
CA SER A 286 -25.57 -10.69 -6.10
C SER A 286 -25.72 -9.16 -6.10
N PRO A 287 -25.70 -8.50 -4.93
CA PRO A 287 -25.83 -7.04 -4.84
C PRO A 287 -24.51 -6.33 -5.15
N GLY A 288 -24.59 -5.10 -5.67
CA GLY A 288 -23.44 -4.20 -5.71
C GLY A 288 -23.16 -3.56 -4.35
N VAL A 289 -21.98 -3.00 -4.13
CA VAL A 289 -21.72 -2.07 -2.99
C VAL A 289 -21.71 -0.65 -3.53
N ARG A 290 -22.27 0.31 -2.77
CA ARG A 290 -22.15 1.73 -3.06
C ARG A 290 -21.26 2.40 -2.02
N HIS A 291 -20.16 3.01 -2.48
CA HIS A 291 -19.21 3.72 -1.63
C HIS A 291 -19.64 5.18 -1.42
N GLU A 292 -20.50 5.44 -0.42
CA GLU A 292 -21.10 6.77 -0.19
C GLU A 292 -20.24 7.72 0.68
N THR A 293 -19.14 7.29 1.29
CA THR A 293 -18.26 8.13 2.14
C THR A 293 -16.76 7.82 2.02
N ASP A 294 -15.92 8.82 2.35
CA ASP A 294 -14.45 8.74 2.50
C ASP A 294 -14.07 7.74 3.63
N CYS A 295 -14.12 6.43 3.40
CA CYS A 295 -13.89 5.43 4.45
C CYS A 295 -13.00 4.24 4.03
N TYR A 296 -11.77 4.25 4.54
CA TYR A 296 -10.79 3.14 4.46
C TYR A 296 -11.20 1.86 5.21
N CYS A 297 -12.38 1.81 5.83
CA CYS A 297 -12.70 0.87 6.92
C CYS A 297 -14.15 0.34 7.00
N GLU A 298 -15.14 0.98 6.37
CA GLU A 298 -16.58 0.65 6.58
C GLU A 298 -17.29 0.33 5.24
N VAL A 299 -16.82 -0.71 4.55
CA VAL A 299 -17.61 -1.40 3.51
C VAL A 299 -18.91 -1.91 4.14
N GLN A 300 -20.06 -1.63 3.52
CA GLN A 300 -21.39 -1.89 4.08
C GLN A 300 -21.51 -3.32 4.65
N PRO A 301 -22.13 -3.48 5.83
CA PRO A 301 -22.06 -4.71 6.61
C PRO A 301 -22.74 -5.92 5.98
N GLU A 302 -23.66 -5.78 5.02
CA GLU A 302 -24.30 -6.92 4.37
C GLU A 302 -23.45 -7.53 3.24
N VAL A 303 -23.13 -6.74 2.21
CA VAL A 303 -22.61 -7.26 0.93
C VAL A 303 -21.24 -7.95 1.02
N ALA A 304 -20.40 -7.58 1.98
CA ALA A 304 -19.05 -8.12 2.08
C ALA A 304 -18.90 -9.33 3.01
N ARG A 305 -19.99 -9.86 3.58
CA ARG A 305 -19.94 -10.96 4.56
C ARG A 305 -19.99 -12.36 3.96
N GLU A 306 -20.49 -12.52 2.74
CA GLU A 306 -20.94 -13.82 2.22
C GLU A 306 -20.32 -14.12 0.84
N LYS A 307 -20.12 -15.41 0.55
CA LYS A 307 -19.83 -15.90 -0.80
C LYS A 307 -21.15 -15.88 -1.59
N PHE A 308 -21.16 -15.30 -2.78
CA PHE A 308 -22.36 -15.28 -3.62
C PHE A 308 -22.39 -16.51 -4.50
N VAL A 309 -23.04 -17.56 -3.99
CA VAL A 309 -23.22 -18.86 -4.64
C VAL A 309 -24.64 -18.95 -5.21
N SER A 310 -24.80 -19.60 -6.36
CA SER A 310 -26.08 -19.81 -7.02
C SER A 310 -26.96 -20.81 -6.28
N SER A 311 -28.25 -20.77 -6.58
CA SER A 311 -29.11 -21.95 -6.47
C SER A 311 -28.48 -23.12 -7.23
N PRO A 312 -28.60 -24.37 -6.73
CA PRO A 312 -28.06 -25.54 -7.41
C PRO A 312 -28.75 -25.77 -8.76
N VAL A 313 -27.97 -26.08 -9.79
CA VAL A 313 -28.43 -26.27 -11.18
C VAL A 313 -28.10 -27.69 -11.63
N ALA A 314 -29.10 -28.48 -12.00
CA ALA A 314 -28.87 -29.79 -12.60
C ALA A 314 -28.42 -29.62 -14.06
N LEU A 315 -27.23 -30.11 -14.39
CA LEU A 315 -26.68 -30.13 -15.76
C LEU A 315 -26.33 -31.56 -16.16
N ARG A 316 -26.45 -31.84 -17.46
CA ARG A 316 -26.03 -33.11 -18.06
C ARG A 316 -24.74 -32.96 -18.85
N ALA A 317 -23.94 -34.02 -18.87
CA ALA A 317 -22.67 -34.08 -19.60
C ALA A 317 -22.87 -33.77 -21.09
N GLY A 318 -22.20 -32.74 -21.58
CA GLY A 318 -22.24 -32.32 -22.97
C GLY A 318 -23.53 -31.68 -23.46
N GLU A 319 -24.61 -31.61 -22.66
CA GLU A 319 -25.85 -30.91 -23.03
C GLU A 319 -25.60 -29.39 -23.04
N ALA A 320 -26.08 -28.67 -24.07
CA ALA A 320 -25.96 -27.22 -24.15
C ALA A 320 -27.19 -26.54 -23.55
N VAL A 321 -26.97 -25.69 -22.56
CA VAL A 321 -27.98 -24.82 -21.96
C VAL A 321 -27.69 -23.36 -22.30
N ASP A 322 -28.72 -22.53 -22.40
CA ASP A 322 -28.54 -21.08 -22.57
C ASP A 322 -27.76 -20.49 -21.39
N PHE A 323 -26.83 -19.58 -21.68
CA PHE A 323 -26.03 -18.89 -20.69
C PHE A 323 -26.11 -17.38 -20.90
N ARG A 324 -26.56 -16.66 -19.87
CA ARG A 324 -26.48 -15.20 -19.81
C ARG A 324 -25.91 -14.75 -18.47
N LEU A 325 -24.90 -13.89 -18.51
CA LEU A 325 -24.35 -13.22 -17.34
C LEU A 325 -24.42 -11.71 -17.53
N GLU A 326 -24.91 -10.99 -16.53
CA GLU A 326 -24.83 -9.53 -16.46
C GLU A 326 -23.95 -9.13 -15.28
N TYR A 327 -23.04 -8.18 -15.50
CA TYR A 327 -22.18 -7.59 -14.49
C TYR A 327 -22.30 -6.07 -14.52
N VAL A 328 -22.33 -5.44 -13.34
CA VAL A 328 -22.37 -3.98 -13.19
C VAL A 328 -21.43 -3.56 -12.07
N HIS A 329 -20.53 -2.62 -12.34
CA HIS A 329 -19.68 -1.99 -11.34
C HIS A 329 -19.90 -0.47 -11.37
N ASP A 330 -20.29 0.10 -10.23
CA ASP A 330 -20.63 1.51 -10.09
C ASP A 330 -19.96 2.13 -8.84
N MET A 331 -18.89 2.84 -9.10
CA MET A 331 -18.08 3.63 -8.19
C MET A 331 -18.28 5.15 -8.36
N THR A 332 -19.33 5.59 -9.07
CA THR A 332 -19.57 7.02 -9.37
C THR A 332 -19.63 7.94 -8.15
N GLY A 333 -20.09 7.42 -6.99
CA GLY A 333 -20.12 8.15 -5.72
C GLY A 333 -18.80 8.18 -4.92
N ALA A 334 -17.78 7.42 -5.32
CA ALA A 334 -16.62 7.14 -4.49
C ALA A 334 -15.50 8.19 -4.58
N LYS A 335 -15.03 8.66 -3.42
CA LYS A 335 -13.80 9.46 -3.31
C LYS A 335 -12.57 8.55 -3.20
N LEU A 336 -11.98 8.20 -4.34
CA LEU A 336 -10.77 7.37 -4.41
C LEU A 336 -9.51 8.12 -3.93
N ARG A 337 -9.18 8.01 -2.63
CA ARG A 337 -7.93 8.54 -2.06
C ARG A 337 -6.79 7.51 -2.05
N GLY A 338 -5.99 7.52 -3.12
CA GLY A 338 -4.59 7.05 -3.12
C GLY A 338 -4.35 5.55 -3.22
N ILE A 339 -3.85 5.12 -4.38
CA ILE A 339 -2.99 3.93 -4.66
C ILE A 339 -3.19 2.70 -3.74
N TYR A 340 -4.34 2.04 -3.85
CA TYR A 340 -4.55 0.62 -3.56
C TYR A 340 -5.67 0.08 -4.48
N PRO A 341 -5.84 -1.25 -4.67
CA PRO A 341 -6.87 -1.81 -5.55
C PRO A 341 -8.30 -1.74 -4.94
N MET A 342 -8.63 -0.58 -4.36
CA MET A 342 -9.96 -0.26 -3.84
C MET A 342 -10.93 -0.05 -5.02
N GLY A 343 -11.93 -0.91 -5.17
CA GLY A 343 -12.99 -0.75 -6.18
C GLY A 343 -12.50 -0.71 -7.62
N PHE A 344 -11.56 -1.60 -7.98
CA PHE A 344 -11.34 -1.96 -9.39
C PHE A 344 -12.36 -3.01 -9.82
N PRO A 345 -12.86 -3.02 -11.06
CA PRO A 345 -13.79 -4.05 -11.50
C PRO A 345 -13.10 -5.43 -11.56
N VAL A 346 -13.82 -6.45 -11.07
CA VAL A 346 -13.43 -7.87 -11.10
C VAL A 346 -14.69 -8.70 -11.36
N ALA A 347 -14.68 -9.50 -12.43
CA ALA A 347 -15.74 -10.42 -12.80
C ALA A 347 -15.12 -11.81 -13.04
N VAL A 348 -15.14 -12.66 -12.02
CA VAL A 348 -14.66 -14.04 -12.10
C VAL A 348 -15.79 -14.99 -11.68
N LEU A 349 -16.17 -15.90 -12.56
CA LEU A 349 -17.20 -16.91 -12.32
C LEU A 349 -16.58 -18.28 -12.18
N THR A 350 -16.96 -18.97 -11.12
CA THR A 350 -16.45 -20.30 -10.77
C THR A 350 -17.60 -21.28 -10.65
N TRP A 351 -17.32 -22.57 -10.83
CA TRP A 351 -18.30 -23.64 -10.63
C TRP A 351 -17.72 -24.82 -9.85
N GLU A 352 -18.61 -25.60 -9.22
CA GLU A 352 -18.28 -26.88 -8.57
C GLU A 352 -19.46 -27.85 -8.67
N SER A 353 -19.18 -29.16 -8.58
CA SER A 353 -20.15 -30.23 -8.36
C SER A 353 -19.47 -31.42 -7.68
N ASP A 354 -20.23 -32.44 -7.26
CA ASP A 354 -19.66 -33.65 -6.62
C ASP A 354 -18.60 -34.39 -7.47
N LEU A 355 -18.59 -34.15 -8.80
CA LEU A 355 -17.63 -34.73 -9.76
C LEU A 355 -16.69 -33.68 -10.39
N VAL A 356 -16.81 -32.40 -10.04
CA VAL A 356 -16.01 -31.31 -10.60
C VAL A 356 -15.52 -30.40 -9.48
N GLU A 357 -14.21 -30.44 -9.21
CA GLU A 357 -13.56 -29.55 -8.25
C GLU A 357 -13.77 -28.07 -8.61
N ARG A 358 -13.92 -27.24 -7.56
CA ARG A 358 -14.16 -25.80 -7.65
C ARG A 358 -13.09 -25.08 -8.47
N GLN A 359 -13.48 -24.61 -9.64
CA GLN A 359 -12.58 -23.96 -10.60
C GLN A 359 -13.30 -22.81 -11.33
N VAL A 360 -12.52 -21.92 -11.96
CA VAL A 360 -13.06 -20.95 -12.94
C VAL A 360 -13.72 -21.73 -14.09
N VAL A 361 -14.89 -21.30 -14.56
CA VAL A 361 -15.60 -22.02 -15.63
C VAL A 361 -14.74 -21.98 -16.91
N PRO A 362 -14.27 -23.13 -17.42
CA PRO A 362 -13.24 -23.16 -18.46
C PRO A 362 -13.79 -22.73 -19.82
N GLN A 363 -12.95 -22.12 -20.66
CA GLN A 363 -13.33 -21.65 -22.00
C GLN A 363 -14.06 -22.72 -22.84
N ASN A 364 -13.63 -23.98 -22.76
CA ASN A 364 -14.23 -25.09 -23.51
C ASN A 364 -15.67 -25.42 -23.11
N ALA A 365 -16.12 -25.01 -21.91
CA ALA A 365 -17.51 -25.14 -21.50
C ALA A 365 -18.42 -24.13 -22.22
N PHE A 366 -17.87 -23.01 -22.72
CA PHE A 366 -18.62 -21.97 -23.40
C PHE A 366 -18.61 -22.13 -24.92
N THR A 367 -19.75 -21.90 -25.56
CA THR A 367 -19.85 -21.75 -27.02
C THR A 367 -20.60 -20.45 -27.34
N PRO A 368 -20.07 -19.57 -28.20
CA PRO A 368 -20.68 -18.29 -28.51
C PRO A 368 -22.02 -18.43 -29.25
N PRO A 369 -22.86 -17.38 -29.29
CA PRO A 369 -24.10 -17.38 -30.07
C PRO A 369 -23.84 -17.67 -31.55
N ALA A 370 -24.77 -18.39 -32.19
CA ALA A 370 -24.65 -18.73 -33.61
C ALA A 370 -24.49 -17.47 -34.49
N GLY A 371 -23.50 -17.48 -35.38
CA GLY A 371 -23.20 -16.35 -36.28
C GLY A 371 -22.46 -15.17 -35.63
N PHE A 372 -22.01 -15.28 -34.38
CA PHE A 372 -21.16 -14.25 -33.75
C PHE A 372 -19.65 -14.47 -33.97
N ALA A 373 -19.22 -15.73 -34.01
CA ALA A 373 -17.83 -16.16 -34.03
C ALA A 373 -17.66 -17.28 -35.09
N GLU A 374 -16.41 -17.57 -35.48
CA GLU A 374 -16.13 -18.58 -36.51
C GLU A 374 -16.47 -20.01 -36.02
N PRO A 375 -16.85 -20.93 -36.93
CA PRO A 375 -17.23 -22.29 -36.55
C PRO A 375 -16.13 -23.04 -35.79
N GLY A 376 -16.39 -23.31 -34.51
CA GLY A 376 -15.47 -24.02 -33.62
C GLY A 376 -14.82 -23.14 -32.54
N GLU A 377 -14.89 -21.81 -32.67
CA GLU A 377 -14.41 -20.89 -31.63
C GLU A 377 -15.16 -21.07 -30.29
N LYS A 378 -14.46 -20.77 -29.20
CA LYS A 378 -14.92 -21.01 -27.81
C LYS A 378 -14.87 -19.75 -26.97
N GLY A 379 -15.87 -19.59 -26.11
CA GLY A 379 -16.07 -18.39 -25.30
C GLY A 379 -17.50 -17.87 -25.39
N LEU A 380 -17.67 -16.61 -25.03
CA LEU A 380 -18.95 -15.90 -24.90
C LEU A 380 -18.93 -14.60 -25.70
N LYS A 381 -20.10 -14.18 -26.20
CA LYS A 381 -20.28 -12.83 -26.73
C LYS A 381 -20.43 -11.85 -25.57
N GLY A 382 -19.40 -11.06 -25.30
CA GLY A 382 -19.42 -9.95 -24.34
C GLY A 382 -19.85 -8.63 -24.99
N GLU A 383 -20.87 -7.98 -24.44
CA GLU A 383 -21.35 -6.65 -24.84
C GLU A 383 -21.07 -5.64 -23.73
N TYR A 384 -20.31 -4.59 -24.04
CA TYR A 384 -19.69 -3.68 -23.06
C TYR A 384 -20.29 -2.27 -23.14
N PHE A 385 -20.59 -1.68 -21.98
CA PHE A 385 -21.29 -0.40 -21.82
C PHE A 385 -20.56 0.50 -20.81
N ALA A 386 -20.50 1.81 -21.08
CA ALA A 386 -19.82 2.80 -20.23
C ALA A 386 -20.72 3.39 -19.11
N ASP A 387 -21.77 2.65 -18.74
CA ASP A 387 -22.77 3.04 -17.75
C ASP A 387 -23.30 1.78 -17.02
N ALA A 388 -23.98 1.96 -15.88
CA ALA A 388 -24.56 0.88 -15.10
C ALA A 388 -25.94 0.39 -15.59
N ALA A 389 -26.51 1.04 -16.62
CA ALA A 389 -27.88 0.85 -17.08
C ALA A 389 -27.99 0.04 -18.38
N PHE A 390 -26.87 -0.47 -18.91
CA PHE A 390 -26.77 -1.12 -20.22
C PHE A 390 -27.26 -0.21 -21.37
N GLY A 391 -26.90 1.07 -21.32
CA GLY A 391 -27.31 2.10 -22.28
C GLY A 391 -26.63 1.97 -23.64
N GLU A 392 -25.65 2.84 -23.93
CA GLU A 392 -25.00 2.84 -25.24
C GLU A 392 -23.87 1.80 -25.29
N LYS A 393 -24.05 0.76 -26.12
CA LYS A 393 -23.02 -0.27 -26.31
C LYS A 393 -21.77 0.31 -26.97
N LYS A 394 -20.63 0.19 -26.30
CA LYS A 394 -19.32 0.73 -26.72
C LYS A 394 -18.43 -0.30 -27.41
N ALA A 395 -18.54 -1.57 -27.03
CA ALA A 395 -17.79 -2.65 -27.67
C ALA A 395 -18.57 -3.97 -27.69
N THR A 396 -18.14 -4.89 -28.54
CA THR A 396 -18.57 -6.30 -28.54
C THR A 396 -17.33 -7.15 -28.80
N GLN A 397 -17.10 -8.17 -27.97
CA GLN A 397 -15.88 -8.97 -27.97
C GLN A 397 -16.21 -10.46 -27.78
N LEU A 398 -15.32 -11.35 -28.24
CA LEU A 398 -15.36 -12.78 -27.92
C LEU A 398 -14.50 -13.00 -26.68
N ASP A 399 -15.15 -13.25 -25.54
CA ASP A 399 -14.51 -13.41 -24.25
C ASP A 399 -14.30 -14.91 -23.96
N PRO A 400 -13.04 -15.39 -23.79
CA PRO A 400 -12.75 -16.82 -23.62
C PRO A 400 -13.46 -17.44 -22.40
N ALA A 401 -13.48 -16.74 -21.28
CA ALA A 401 -14.09 -17.17 -20.03
C ALA A 401 -14.48 -15.93 -19.20
N ILE A 402 -15.26 -16.12 -18.14
CA ILE A 402 -15.49 -15.08 -17.12
C ILE A 402 -14.34 -15.15 -16.11
N ASP A 403 -13.15 -14.72 -16.53
CA ASP A 403 -11.93 -14.66 -15.73
C ASP A 403 -11.28 -13.28 -15.84
N PHE A 404 -11.96 -12.26 -15.29
CA PHE A 404 -11.55 -10.87 -15.46
C PHE A 404 -11.19 -10.22 -14.13
N ALA A 405 -9.95 -9.73 -14.06
CA ALA A 405 -9.58 -8.67 -13.13
C ALA A 405 -8.87 -7.55 -13.90
N TRP A 406 -9.60 -6.48 -14.16
CA TRP A 406 -9.09 -5.40 -14.98
C TRP A 406 -8.05 -4.55 -14.24
N GLN A 407 -8.03 -4.59 -12.89
CA GLN A 407 -7.18 -3.73 -12.07
C GLN A 407 -7.42 -2.27 -12.49
N ARG A 408 -6.39 -1.57 -12.94
CA ARG A 408 -6.44 -0.19 -13.43
C ARG A 408 -7.10 -0.02 -14.80
N ARG A 409 -7.27 -1.09 -15.57
CA ARG A 409 -7.75 -1.04 -16.96
C ARG A 409 -9.25 -0.75 -16.98
N SER A 410 -9.73 0.07 -17.92
CA SER A 410 -11.15 0.09 -18.26
C SER A 410 -11.53 -1.23 -18.95
N PRO A 411 -12.67 -1.86 -18.60
CA PRO A 411 -13.19 -2.98 -19.40
C PRO A 411 -13.73 -2.53 -20.77
N VAL A 412 -14.04 -1.23 -20.91
CA VAL A 412 -14.74 -0.68 -22.07
C VAL A 412 -13.78 -0.01 -23.06
N LEU A 413 -12.75 0.66 -22.54
CA LEU A 413 -11.70 1.28 -23.35
C LEU A 413 -10.41 0.50 -23.25
N ALA A 414 -9.95 0.00 -24.40
CA ALA A 414 -8.72 -0.75 -24.53
C ALA A 414 -7.92 -0.22 -25.72
N LYS A 415 -7.56 1.07 -25.67
CA LYS A 415 -6.91 1.80 -26.77
C LYS A 415 -5.56 1.16 -27.17
N TYR A 416 -4.91 0.53 -26.19
CA TYR A 416 -3.65 -0.18 -26.36
C TYR A 416 -3.77 -1.68 -25.99
N ALA A 417 -4.92 -2.30 -26.28
CA ALA A 417 -5.20 -3.72 -26.02
C ALA A 417 -4.10 -4.64 -26.57
N SER A 418 -3.81 -4.53 -27.87
CA SER A 418 -2.88 -5.40 -28.58
C SER A 418 -1.43 -5.27 -28.09
N GLN A 419 -1.00 -4.06 -27.72
CA GLN A 419 0.32 -3.87 -27.10
C GLN A 419 0.38 -4.53 -25.72
N ARG A 420 -0.67 -4.41 -24.89
CA ARG A 420 -0.75 -5.07 -23.59
C ARG A 420 -0.80 -6.59 -23.70
N GLU A 421 -1.55 -7.13 -24.64
CA GLU A 421 -1.63 -8.58 -24.90
C GLU A 421 -0.29 -9.15 -25.36
N ALA A 422 0.40 -8.46 -26.28
CA ALA A 422 1.73 -8.85 -26.72
C ALA A 422 2.76 -8.79 -25.57
N LEU A 423 2.73 -7.73 -24.75
CA LEU A 423 3.57 -7.61 -23.56
C LEU A 423 3.27 -8.72 -22.54
N ALA A 424 2.00 -9.01 -22.28
CA ALA A 424 1.57 -10.09 -21.38
C ALA A 424 2.09 -11.46 -21.86
N GLY A 425 1.91 -11.79 -23.14
CA GLY A 425 2.43 -13.03 -23.72
C GLY A 425 3.96 -13.16 -23.69
N SER A 426 4.68 -12.03 -23.78
CA SER A 426 6.14 -11.98 -23.62
C SER A 426 6.59 -12.12 -22.15
N LEU A 427 5.80 -11.63 -21.20
CA LEU A 427 6.13 -11.59 -19.78
C LEU A 427 5.77 -12.90 -19.05
N ALA A 428 4.63 -13.52 -19.37
CA ALA A 428 4.11 -14.68 -18.64
C ALA A 428 5.09 -15.88 -18.56
N PRO A 429 5.76 -16.33 -19.65
CA PRO A 429 6.68 -17.47 -19.58
C PRO A 429 7.90 -17.24 -18.68
N ARG A 430 8.30 -15.97 -18.49
CA ARG A 430 9.38 -15.60 -17.55
C ARG A 430 8.90 -15.58 -16.11
N LEU A 431 7.63 -15.24 -15.87
CA LEU A 431 7.02 -15.25 -14.54
C LEU A 431 6.75 -16.66 -13.98
N THR A 432 6.64 -17.68 -14.83
CA THR A 432 6.44 -19.08 -14.44
C THR A 432 7.70 -19.95 -14.59
N SER A 433 8.83 -19.38 -15.03
CA SER A 433 10.09 -20.10 -15.22
C SER A 433 10.92 -20.16 -13.90
N PRO A 434 11.13 -21.34 -13.30
CA PRO A 434 11.88 -21.45 -12.04
C PRO A 434 13.33 -20.98 -12.17
N THR A 435 13.99 -21.28 -13.30
CA THR A 435 15.38 -20.86 -13.55
C THR A 435 15.51 -19.35 -13.68
N TYR A 436 14.53 -18.70 -14.33
CA TYR A 436 14.50 -17.25 -14.45
C TYR A 436 14.24 -16.59 -13.09
N LEU A 437 13.26 -17.07 -12.32
CA LEU A 437 12.95 -16.52 -10.99
C LEU A 437 14.14 -16.68 -10.02
N ALA A 438 14.77 -17.87 -9.99
CA ALA A 438 15.96 -18.13 -9.18
C ALA A 438 17.12 -17.17 -9.50
N SER A 439 17.31 -16.82 -10.79
CA SER A 439 18.34 -15.85 -11.19
C SER A 439 18.18 -14.46 -10.57
N ARG A 440 16.98 -14.11 -10.10
CA ARG A 440 16.66 -12.81 -9.46
C ARG A 440 16.78 -12.81 -7.94
N ALA A 441 17.12 -13.96 -7.32
CA ALA A 441 17.21 -14.13 -5.87
C ALA A 441 18.57 -13.71 -5.25
N ALA A 442 19.49 -13.16 -6.04
CA ALA A 442 20.88 -12.91 -5.65
C ALA A 442 21.03 -12.01 -4.40
N ASP A 443 20.31 -10.89 -4.33
CA ASP A 443 20.33 -10.00 -3.16
C ASP A 443 19.04 -9.17 -3.01
N ALA A 444 18.84 -8.59 -1.82
CA ALA A 444 17.64 -7.84 -1.47
C ALA A 444 17.41 -6.56 -2.30
N LYS A 445 18.46 -5.88 -2.77
CA LYS A 445 18.36 -4.68 -3.63
C LYS A 445 17.85 -5.03 -5.02
N GLN A 446 18.02 -6.28 -5.47
CA GLN A 446 17.49 -6.77 -6.74
C GLN A 446 16.11 -7.44 -6.56
N ALA A 447 15.99 -8.36 -5.61
CA ALA A 447 14.78 -9.14 -5.36
C ALA A 447 13.57 -8.27 -4.98
N ILE A 448 13.74 -7.27 -4.10
CA ILE A 448 12.62 -6.46 -3.61
C ILE A 448 12.02 -5.60 -4.73
N PRO A 449 12.78 -4.79 -5.51
CA PRO A 449 12.21 -4.03 -6.62
C PRO A 449 11.62 -4.92 -7.71
N PHE A 450 12.26 -6.06 -8.01
CA PHE A 450 11.77 -7.03 -8.98
C PHE A 450 10.37 -7.54 -8.62
N ILE A 451 10.15 -8.03 -7.39
CA ILE A 451 8.82 -8.49 -6.94
C ILE A 451 7.84 -7.33 -6.80
N ARG A 452 8.21 -6.31 -6.02
CA ARG A 452 7.32 -5.18 -5.64
C ARG A 452 6.83 -4.39 -6.86
N THR A 453 7.67 -4.28 -7.88
CA THR A 453 7.40 -3.44 -9.06
C THR A 453 7.19 -4.30 -10.29
N SER A 454 8.24 -4.98 -10.76
CA SER A 454 8.24 -5.60 -12.10
C SER A 454 7.26 -6.77 -12.20
N VAL A 455 7.26 -7.69 -11.24
CA VAL A 455 6.34 -8.84 -11.22
C VAL A 455 4.89 -8.37 -11.05
N CYS A 456 4.62 -7.47 -10.10
CA CYS A 456 3.28 -6.90 -9.91
C CYS A 456 2.77 -6.19 -11.18
N ASN A 457 3.62 -5.38 -11.82
CA ASN A 457 3.28 -4.64 -13.05
C ASN A 457 3.05 -5.57 -14.25
N ALA A 458 3.81 -6.66 -14.36
CA ALA A 458 3.61 -7.67 -15.40
C ALA A 458 2.28 -8.42 -15.21
N MET A 459 1.94 -8.78 -13.97
CA MET A 459 0.68 -9.45 -13.64
C MET A 459 -0.57 -8.59 -13.88
N GLU A 460 -0.49 -7.25 -13.89
CA GLU A 460 -1.66 -6.41 -14.22
C GLU A 460 -2.30 -6.76 -15.58
N GLY A 461 -1.50 -7.28 -16.53
CA GLY A 461 -1.98 -7.70 -17.86
C GLY A 461 -2.70 -9.05 -17.87
N LEU A 462 -2.34 -9.98 -16.98
CA LEU A 462 -2.70 -11.40 -17.05
C LEU A 462 -4.14 -11.69 -16.59
N PRO A 463 -4.81 -12.73 -17.13
CA PRO A 463 -5.99 -13.32 -16.52
C PRO A 463 -5.72 -13.77 -15.07
N PRO A 464 -6.68 -13.65 -14.15
CA PRO A 464 -6.55 -14.10 -12.76
C PRO A 464 -6.05 -15.55 -12.62
N THR A 465 -6.51 -16.50 -13.45
CA THR A 465 -5.98 -17.88 -13.48
C THR A 465 -4.46 -17.95 -13.67
N GLN A 466 -3.91 -17.26 -14.67
CA GLN A 466 -2.46 -17.21 -14.91
C GLN A 466 -1.69 -16.55 -13.74
N ARG A 467 -2.32 -15.66 -12.96
CA ARG A 467 -1.69 -15.09 -11.77
C ARG A 467 -1.52 -16.12 -10.65
N LEU A 468 -2.38 -17.13 -10.57
CA LEU A 468 -2.20 -18.26 -9.65
C LEU A 468 -1.03 -19.16 -10.07
N GLU A 469 -0.83 -19.37 -11.37
CA GLU A 469 0.35 -20.10 -11.89
C GLU A 469 1.64 -19.38 -11.49
N VAL A 470 1.68 -18.05 -11.64
CA VAL A 470 2.79 -17.20 -11.16
C VAL A 470 2.93 -17.26 -9.64
N ALA A 471 1.83 -17.31 -8.88
CA ALA A 471 1.87 -17.45 -7.43
C ALA A 471 2.50 -18.78 -6.99
N GLY A 472 2.14 -19.89 -7.66
CA GLY A 472 2.74 -21.21 -7.45
C GLY A 472 4.23 -21.22 -7.79
N ALA A 473 4.60 -20.72 -8.97
CA ALA A 473 6.00 -20.62 -9.38
C ALA A 473 6.85 -19.76 -8.42
N LEU A 474 6.27 -18.71 -7.81
CA LEU A 474 6.92 -17.90 -6.78
C LEU A 474 7.01 -18.59 -5.41
N ALA A 475 6.04 -19.44 -5.05
CA ALA A 475 6.07 -20.20 -3.80
C ALA A 475 7.26 -21.16 -3.75
N GLU A 476 7.69 -21.67 -4.90
CA GLU A 476 8.87 -22.54 -5.06
C GLU A 476 10.22 -21.79 -4.98
N GLN A 477 10.23 -20.47 -4.72
CA GLN A 477 11.44 -19.62 -4.76
C GLN A 477 11.79 -19.01 -3.37
N PRO A 478 12.15 -19.83 -2.37
CA PRO A 478 12.37 -19.37 -1.00
C PRO A 478 13.46 -18.28 -0.88
N ASP A 479 14.53 -18.36 -1.69
CA ASP A 479 15.60 -17.35 -1.71
C ASP A 479 15.17 -15.99 -2.27
N LEU A 480 14.13 -15.96 -3.10
CA LEU A 480 13.52 -14.72 -3.58
C LEU A 480 12.58 -14.15 -2.51
N LEU A 481 11.78 -15.02 -1.88
CA LEU A 481 10.80 -14.65 -0.86
C LEU A 481 11.45 -14.16 0.46
N ARG A 482 12.61 -14.69 0.86
CA ARG A 482 13.30 -14.31 2.11
C ARG A 482 13.65 -12.83 2.22
N HIS A 483 13.66 -12.09 1.12
CA HIS A 483 13.94 -10.66 1.10
C HIS A 483 12.69 -9.78 1.32
N LEU A 484 11.49 -10.37 1.21
CA LEU A 484 10.22 -9.64 1.21
C LEU A 484 9.73 -9.30 2.63
N GLN A 485 9.13 -8.13 2.76
CA GLN A 485 8.43 -7.66 3.97
C GLN A 485 6.91 -7.86 3.83
N TYR A 486 6.17 -7.67 4.93
CA TYR A 486 4.70 -7.74 4.94
C TYR A 486 4.03 -6.89 3.84
N ASP A 487 4.54 -5.68 3.57
CA ASP A 487 4.03 -4.81 2.49
C ASP A 487 4.24 -5.38 1.09
N ASP A 488 5.36 -6.06 0.86
CA ASP A 488 5.70 -6.69 -0.42
C ASP A 488 4.73 -7.84 -0.71
N VAL A 489 4.55 -8.71 0.28
CA VAL A 489 3.66 -9.88 0.17
C VAL A 489 2.20 -9.46 0.10
N ARG A 490 1.78 -8.45 0.87
CA ARG A 490 0.45 -7.85 0.76
C ARG A 490 0.18 -7.28 -0.63
N ARG A 491 1.18 -6.59 -1.23
CA ARG A 491 1.05 -6.07 -2.60
C ARG A 491 0.97 -7.20 -3.62
N LEU A 492 1.83 -8.21 -3.49
CA LEU A 492 1.88 -9.39 -4.35
C LEU A 492 0.54 -10.16 -4.34
N LEU A 493 0.05 -10.54 -3.16
CA LEU A 493 -1.23 -11.23 -2.99
C LEU A 493 -2.43 -10.37 -3.45
N GLY A 494 -2.38 -9.05 -3.21
CA GLY A 494 -3.35 -8.09 -3.73
C GLY A 494 -3.34 -7.93 -5.25
N THR A 495 -2.29 -8.40 -5.95
CA THR A 495 -2.23 -8.45 -7.42
C THR A 495 -2.71 -9.79 -7.98
N ILE A 496 -2.43 -10.89 -7.28
CA ILE A 496 -2.84 -12.26 -7.65
C ILE A 496 -4.36 -12.44 -7.54
N TYR A 497 -4.96 -11.81 -6.52
CA TYR A 497 -6.35 -12.00 -6.06
C TYR A 497 -6.61 -13.35 -5.38
N MET A 498 -7.54 -13.31 -4.42
CA MET A 498 -7.98 -14.47 -3.63
C MET A 498 -9.00 -15.29 -4.44
N LEU A 499 -8.51 -16.03 -5.42
CA LEU A 499 -9.31 -16.90 -6.30
C LEU A 499 -9.44 -18.32 -5.70
N PRO A 500 -10.29 -19.21 -6.24
CA PRO A 500 -10.20 -20.64 -5.93
C PRO A 500 -8.83 -21.21 -6.29
N GLY A 501 -8.30 -22.05 -5.41
CA GLY A 501 -6.98 -22.65 -5.51
C GLY A 501 -6.19 -22.46 -4.22
N LYS A 502 -5.08 -23.19 -4.07
CA LYS A 502 -4.18 -23.03 -2.90
C LYS A 502 -2.95 -22.17 -3.17
N ALA A 503 -2.65 -21.79 -4.41
CA ALA A 503 -1.37 -21.19 -4.79
C ALA A 503 -1.01 -19.89 -4.03
N HIS A 504 -1.99 -19.04 -3.70
CA HIS A 504 -1.76 -17.85 -2.87
C HIS A 504 -1.50 -18.20 -1.39
N LEU A 505 -2.03 -19.32 -0.90
CA LEU A 505 -1.77 -19.84 0.44
C LEU A 505 -0.39 -20.50 0.51
N GLU A 506 -0.02 -21.30 -0.49
CA GLU A 506 1.32 -21.87 -0.61
C GLU A 506 2.38 -20.76 -0.71
N LEU A 507 2.13 -19.69 -1.47
CA LEU A 507 2.99 -18.51 -1.54
C LEU A 507 3.14 -17.80 -0.20
N LEU A 508 2.03 -17.57 0.52
CA LEU A 508 2.06 -16.98 1.86
C LEU A 508 2.81 -17.89 2.84
N ALA A 509 2.59 -19.20 2.76
CA ALA A 509 3.22 -20.20 3.61
C ALA A 509 4.73 -20.31 3.34
N ALA A 510 5.15 -20.38 2.08
CA ALA A 510 6.54 -20.39 1.66
C ALA A 510 7.25 -19.14 2.17
N TRP A 511 6.72 -17.94 1.89
CA TRP A 511 7.28 -16.70 2.44
C TRP A 511 7.34 -16.73 3.98
N SER A 512 6.28 -17.22 4.64
CA SER A 512 6.19 -17.18 6.09
C SER A 512 7.35 -17.90 6.79
N LYS A 513 7.89 -18.96 6.14
CA LYS A 513 8.96 -19.84 6.62
C LYS A 513 10.39 -19.37 6.28
N THR A 514 10.56 -18.39 5.39
CA THR A 514 11.88 -18.03 4.80
C THR A 514 12.77 -17.10 5.62
N ARG A 515 12.29 -16.59 6.77
CA ARG A 515 13.02 -15.62 7.61
C ARG A 515 12.87 -15.96 9.08
N ALA A 516 13.88 -15.62 9.89
CA ALA A 516 13.78 -15.64 11.36
C ALA A 516 12.49 -14.95 11.84
N HIS A 517 11.84 -15.48 12.87
CA HIS A 517 10.52 -15.01 13.31
C HIS A 517 10.45 -13.51 13.57
N PRO A 518 9.33 -12.85 13.26
CA PRO A 518 9.15 -11.42 13.53
C PRO A 518 9.16 -11.18 15.04
N ARG A 519 10.05 -10.32 15.52
CA ARG A 519 10.15 -9.91 16.92
C ARG A 519 9.58 -8.51 17.15
N MET A 520 8.95 -8.26 18.29
CA MET A 520 8.46 -6.92 18.62
C MET A 520 9.61 -5.95 18.89
N VAL A 521 9.48 -4.75 18.34
CA VAL A 521 10.51 -3.71 18.46
C VAL A 521 10.16 -2.77 19.63
N VAL A 522 11.10 -2.63 20.56
CA VAL A 522 11.05 -1.60 21.61
C VAL A 522 11.19 -0.22 20.97
N VAL A 523 10.08 0.49 20.76
CA VAL A 523 10.02 1.83 20.17
C VAL A 523 9.47 2.86 21.17
N ARG A 524 9.83 4.13 20.98
CA ARG A 524 9.62 5.22 21.96
C ARG A 524 8.16 5.64 22.22
N PHE A 525 7.19 5.10 21.48
CA PHE A 525 5.88 5.74 21.34
C PHE A 525 4.72 4.73 21.28
N ALA A 526 3.77 4.84 22.21
CA ALA A 526 2.47 4.17 22.16
C ALA A 526 1.44 5.11 21.47
N GLY A 527 1.10 4.82 20.21
CA GLY A 527 0.49 5.80 19.30
C GLY A 527 -1.01 5.62 19.12
N TRP A 528 -1.79 6.03 20.11
CA TRP A 528 -3.23 5.78 20.19
C TRP A 528 -4.13 6.77 19.43
N SER A 529 -3.79 7.26 18.23
CA SER A 529 -4.70 8.12 17.44
C SER A 529 -5.88 7.35 16.81
N GLU A 530 -7.03 8.02 16.65
CA GLU A 530 -8.13 7.48 15.84
C GLU A 530 -7.82 7.64 14.33
N GLY A 531 -8.08 6.59 13.54
CA GLY A 531 -8.06 6.64 12.07
C GLY A 531 -6.70 6.50 11.38
N SER A 532 -5.58 6.74 12.07
CA SER A 532 -4.23 6.54 11.51
C SER A 532 -3.23 6.04 12.56
N PHE A 533 -2.24 5.26 12.12
CA PHE A 533 -1.08 4.88 12.93
C PHE A 533 -0.01 5.97 12.77
N PRO A 534 0.42 6.68 13.83
CA PRO A 534 1.45 7.70 13.68
C PRO A 534 2.79 7.04 13.37
N ARG A 535 3.59 7.65 12.48
CA ARG A 535 4.86 7.07 12.03
C ARG A 535 5.79 6.84 13.23
N GLY A 536 6.28 5.61 13.37
CA GLY A 536 7.17 5.21 14.47
C GLY A 536 6.47 4.80 15.77
N SER A 537 5.13 4.74 15.80
CA SER A 537 4.43 4.14 16.95
C SER A 537 4.63 2.63 17.04
N TYR A 538 4.45 2.09 18.25
CA TYR A 538 4.47 0.66 18.51
C TYR A 538 3.51 -0.07 17.57
N GLU A 539 2.30 0.46 17.39
CA GLU A 539 1.29 -0.11 16.51
C GLU A 539 1.66 0.02 15.02
N ALA A 540 2.24 1.15 14.58
CA ALA A 540 2.73 1.33 13.22
C ALA A 540 3.85 0.34 12.87
N VAL A 541 4.76 0.09 13.81
CA VAL A 541 5.92 -0.78 13.61
C VAL A 541 5.55 -2.27 13.74
N ASN A 542 4.75 -2.63 14.74
CA ASN A 542 4.52 -4.03 15.12
C ASN A 542 3.18 -4.61 14.62
N TYR A 543 2.12 -3.79 14.44
CA TYR A 543 0.78 -4.28 14.11
C TYR A 543 0.24 -3.85 12.74
N GLN A 544 0.60 -2.66 12.24
CA GLN A 544 0.00 -2.10 11.03
C GLN A 544 0.19 -3.02 9.81
N LYS A 545 1.41 -3.53 9.60
CA LYS A 545 1.73 -4.32 8.40
C LYS A 545 1.14 -5.73 8.41
N PRO A 546 1.16 -6.47 9.54
CA PRO A 546 0.34 -7.67 9.68
C PRO A 546 -1.16 -7.40 9.54
N TRP A 547 -1.69 -6.29 10.08
CA TRP A 547 -3.10 -5.92 9.94
C TRP A 547 -3.50 -5.63 8.49
N GLU A 548 -2.70 -4.83 7.76
CA GLU A 548 -2.94 -4.52 6.35
C GLU A 548 -2.93 -5.79 5.48
N LEU A 549 -2.09 -6.79 5.80
CA LEU A 549 -2.07 -8.09 5.13
C LEU A 549 -3.30 -8.94 5.49
N GLY A 550 -3.64 -9.06 6.78
CA GLY A 550 -4.76 -9.87 7.26
C GLY A 550 -6.14 -9.43 6.75
N ARG A 551 -6.28 -8.18 6.28
CA ARG A 551 -7.51 -7.72 5.60
C ARG A 551 -7.84 -8.54 4.35
N LEU A 552 -6.84 -9.09 3.65
CA LEU A 552 -7.07 -9.90 2.43
C LEU A 552 -7.81 -11.22 2.73
N PHE A 553 -7.68 -11.75 3.95
CA PHE A 553 -8.17 -13.08 4.34
C PHE A 553 -9.41 -13.05 5.25
N CYS A 554 -10.09 -11.90 5.36
CA CYS A 554 -11.26 -11.78 6.24
C CYS A 554 -12.59 -12.02 5.50
N ARG A 555 -13.66 -12.24 6.28
CA ARG A 555 -15.04 -12.41 5.80
C ARG A 555 -15.18 -13.64 4.89
N ALA A 556 -15.59 -13.49 3.63
CA ALA A 556 -15.77 -14.60 2.69
C ALA A 556 -14.50 -15.41 2.43
N TYR A 557 -13.32 -14.86 2.74
CA TYR A 557 -12.00 -15.49 2.61
C TYR A 557 -11.45 -16.10 3.90
N PHE A 558 -12.27 -16.22 4.94
CA PHE A 558 -11.80 -16.74 6.22
C PHE A 558 -11.45 -18.24 6.18
N ASP A 559 -12.10 -19.03 5.33
CA ASP A 559 -11.85 -20.48 5.20
C ASP A 559 -10.39 -20.78 4.75
N ASP A 560 -9.77 -19.83 4.03
CA ASP A 560 -8.36 -19.87 3.64
C ASP A 560 -7.44 -19.77 4.87
N CYS A 561 -7.85 -19.04 5.92
CA CYS A 561 -7.12 -19.02 7.19
C CYS A 561 -7.17 -20.39 7.88
N GLU A 562 -8.35 -21.03 7.95
CA GLU A 562 -8.45 -22.35 8.59
C GLU A 562 -7.67 -23.42 7.79
N THR A 563 -7.63 -23.30 6.47
CA THR A 563 -6.80 -24.13 5.58
C THR A 563 -5.31 -23.94 5.84
N ILE A 564 -4.81 -22.70 5.79
CA ILE A 564 -3.36 -22.43 5.94
C ILE A 564 -2.86 -22.70 7.37
N TRP A 565 -3.72 -22.62 8.39
CA TRP A 565 -3.36 -23.02 9.75
C TRP A 565 -3.20 -24.53 9.88
N ARG A 566 -4.17 -25.31 9.41
CA ARG A 566 -4.10 -26.77 9.42
C ARG A 566 -2.85 -27.28 8.69
N ASP A 567 -2.54 -26.67 7.55
CA ASP A 567 -1.50 -27.17 6.65
C ASP A 567 -0.09 -26.62 7.00
N HIS A 568 0.04 -25.44 7.63
CA HIS A 568 1.33 -24.73 7.80
C HIS A 568 1.55 -23.91 9.09
N LEU A 569 0.72 -24.07 10.13
CA LEU A 569 0.94 -23.37 11.41
C LEU A 569 2.12 -23.92 12.21
N GLU A 570 2.39 -25.23 12.11
CA GLU A 570 3.58 -25.86 12.67
C GLU A 570 4.69 -25.93 11.62
N MET A 571 5.91 -25.53 12.01
CA MET A 571 7.11 -25.64 11.18
C MET A 571 7.75 -27.03 11.33
N PRO A 572 8.61 -27.49 10.39
CA PRO A 572 9.22 -28.82 10.45
C PRO A 572 10.05 -29.13 11.71
N ASN A 573 10.44 -28.11 12.49
CA ASN A 573 11.13 -28.23 13.78
C ASN A 573 10.16 -28.23 15.00
N GLY A 574 8.85 -28.22 14.79
CA GLY A 574 7.81 -28.18 15.83
C GLY A 574 7.52 -26.79 16.42
N GLU A 575 8.15 -25.74 15.90
CA GLU A 575 7.86 -24.36 16.30
C GLU A 575 6.57 -23.83 15.65
N CYS A 576 5.95 -22.85 16.31
CA CYS A 576 4.86 -22.09 15.72
C CYS A 576 5.37 -21.15 14.62
N ASN A 577 4.68 -21.13 13.49
CA ASN A 577 4.86 -20.15 12.42
C ASN A 577 4.26 -18.79 12.84
N ILE A 578 4.95 -18.07 13.73
CA ILE A 578 4.49 -16.80 14.31
C ILE A 578 4.18 -15.75 13.23
N ARG A 579 4.93 -15.74 12.12
CA ARG A 579 4.68 -14.83 10.98
C ARG A 579 3.31 -15.06 10.33
N LEU A 580 2.91 -16.34 10.21
CA LEU A 580 1.58 -16.69 9.71
C LEU A 580 0.49 -16.23 10.70
N VAL A 581 0.67 -16.46 12.01
CA VAL A 581 -0.25 -15.98 13.05
C VAL A 581 -0.39 -14.47 13.02
N HIS A 582 0.71 -13.73 12.89
CA HIS A 582 0.68 -12.27 12.76
C HIS A 582 -0.16 -11.82 11.56
N ALA A 583 0.03 -12.46 10.39
CA ALA A 583 -0.73 -12.16 9.18
C ALA A 583 -2.23 -12.46 9.32
N THR A 584 -2.60 -13.59 9.94
CA THR A 584 -3.98 -14.10 9.93
C THR A 584 -4.81 -13.76 11.17
N ALA A 585 -4.19 -13.41 12.31
CA ALA A 585 -4.94 -13.10 13.54
C ALA A 585 -5.91 -11.91 13.33
N PHE A 586 -5.52 -10.90 12.54
CA PHE A 586 -6.40 -9.79 12.19
C PHE A 586 -7.56 -10.18 11.26
N ALA A 587 -7.46 -11.28 10.48
CA ALA A 587 -8.58 -11.80 9.70
C ALA A 587 -9.70 -12.35 10.60
N THR A 588 -9.36 -13.04 11.70
CA THR A 588 -10.36 -13.52 12.68
C THR A 588 -11.19 -12.38 13.28
N LYS A 589 -10.51 -11.30 13.69
CA LYS A 589 -11.11 -10.09 14.24
C LYS A 589 -12.12 -9.44 13.30
N LEU A 590 -11.80 -9.40 12.01
CA LEU A 590 -12.60 -8.77 10.96
C LEU A 590 -13.75 -9.66 10.44
N THR A 591 -13.87 -10.89 10.95
CA THR A 591 -14.84 -11.90 10.52
C THR A 591 -15.84 -12.19 11.64
N ARG A 592 -17.12 -11.91 11.40
CA ARG A 592 -18.19 -12.10 12.40
C ARG A 592 -18.27 -13.57 12.80
N GLY A 593 -18.39 -13.85 14.10
CA GLY A 593 -18.51 -15.21 14.63
C GLY A 593 -17.22 -16.03 14.65
N LYS A 594 -16.12 -15.55 14.04
CA LYS A 594 -14.80 -16.21 14.04
C LYS A 594 -13.78 -15.54 14.97
N ASN A 595 -14.18 -14.51 15.72
CA ASN A 595 -13.31 -13.84 16.69
C ASN A 595 -12.96 -14.79 17.84
N GLY A 596 -11.72 -15.27 17.85
CA GLY A 596 -11.26 -16.31 18.78
C GLY A 596 -10.73 -17.55 18.08
N ARG A 597 -11.07 -17.80 16.81
CA ARG A 597 -10.76 -19.09 16.17
C ARG A 597 -9.27 -19.46 16.13
N ILE A 598 -8.39 -18.48 15.86
CA ILE A 598 -6.94 -18.70 15.94
C ILE A 598 -6.45 -18.99 17.37
N ARG A 599 -7.11 -18.44 18.40
CA ARG A 599 -6.77 -18.71 19.80
C ARG A 599 -7.14 -20.14 20.18
N GLU A 600 -8.31 -20.62 19.74
CA GLU A 600 -8.72 -22.02 19.90
C GLU A 600 -7.70 -22.97 19.29
N VAL A 601 -7.29 -22.76 18.03
CA VAL A 601 -6.28 -23.60 17.35
C VAL A 601 -4.91 -23.57 18.07
N LEU A 602 -4.50 -22.41 18.60
CA LEU A 602 -3.26 -22.29 19.38
C LEU A 602 -3.39 -22.96 20.77
N ASP A 603 -4.54 -22.83 21.43
CA ASP A 603 -4.83 -23.45 22.73
C ASP A 603 -4.94 -24.99 22.61
N GLU A 604 -5.52 -25.51 21.52
CA GLU A 604 -5.55 -26.93 21.15
C GLU A 604 -4.11 -27.50 21.05
N ARG A 605 -3.19 -26.80 20.39
CA ARG A 605 -1.78 -27.24 20.27
C ARG A 605 -0.99 -27.07 21.58
N LEU A 606 -1.26 -26.03 22.36
CA LEU A 606 -0.61 -25.76 23.66
C LEU A 606 -1.03 -26.73 24.77
N ALA A 607 -2.13 -27.45 24.58
CA ALA A 607 -2.59 -28.53 25.47
C ALA A 607 -1.81 -29.85 25.31
N ASP A 608 -1.00 -30.00 24.26
CA ASP A 608 -0.08 -31.13 24.11
C ASP A 608 1.07 -31.05 25.12
N GLU A 609 1.22 -32.09 25.94
CA GLU A 609 2.27 -32.19 26.97
C GLU A 609 3.66 -32.44 26.36
N GLU A 610 3.74 -33.00 25.14
CA GLU A 610 5.01 -33.17 24.40
C GLU A 610 5.55 -31.85 23.83
N LEU A 611 4.73 -30.79 23.83
CA LEU A 611 5.13 -29.45 23.44
C LEU A 611 5.81 -28.72 24.61
N THR A 612 7.14 -28.90 24.66
CA THR A 612 8.04 -28.41 25.71
C THR A 612 9.10 -27.42 25.18
N GLY A 613 9.80 -26.76 26.11
CA GLY A 613 10.99 -25.95 25.84
C GLY A 613 10.79 -24.79 24.86
N ASP A 614 11.82 -24.51 24.06
CA ASP A 614 11.84 -23.46 23.05
C ASP A 614 10.72 -23.59 22.01
N ARG A 615 10.29 -24.83 21.68
CA ARG A 615 9.12 -25.05 20.82
C ARG A 615 7.87 -24.47 21.48
N ARG A 616 7.57 -24.85 22.73
CA ARG A 616 6.43 -24.33 23.51
C ARG A 616 6.44 -22.81 23.61
N MET A 617 7.61 -22.22 23.87
CA MET A 617 7.81 -20.78 23.91
C MET A 617 7.28 -20.10 22.63
N THR A 618 7.57 -20.61 21.42
CA THR A 618 7.08 -19.99 20.18
C THR A 618 5.55 -20.01 20.04
N TRP A 619 4.89 -21.09 20.47
CA TRP A 619 3.42 -21.18 20.48
C TRP A 619 2.79 -20.24 21.51
N LEU A 620 3.43 -20.05 22.67
CA LEU A 620 3.01 -19.09 23.69
C LEU A 620 3.16 -17.63 23.21
N LEU A 621 4.23 -17.29 22.48
CA LEU A 621 4.38 -15.97 21.83
C LEU A 621 3.29 -15.71 20.78
N ALA A 622 3.00 -16.70 19.93
CA ALA A 622 1.89 -16.63 18.98
C ALA A 622 0.54 -16.42 19.70
N ARG A 623 0.32 -17.12 20.81
CA ARG A 623 -0.90 -17.04 21.61
C ARG A 623 -1.08 -15.69 22.31
N ALA A 624 0.02 -15.08 22.76
CA ALA A 624 0.04 -13.71 23.26
C ALA A 624 -0.42 -12.72 22.17
N PHE A 625 0.20 -12.77 20.98
CA PHE A 625 -0.18 -11.90 19.86
C PHE A 625 -1.65 -12.06 19.45
N ALA A 626 -2.15 -13.29 19.40
CA ALA A 626 -3.54 -13.58 19.09
C ALA A 626 -4.52 -12.97 20.13
N GLU A 627 -4.15 -12.93 21.41
CA GLU A 627 -4.92 -12.26 22.46
C GLU A 627 -4.91 -10.73 22.30
N GLU A 628 -3.75 -10.15 21.96
CA GLU A 628 -3.58 -8.70 21.73
C GLU A 628 -4.40 -8.21 20.52
N ALA A 629 -4.49 -9.02 19.46
CA ALA A 629 -5.22 -8.70 18.24
C ALA A 629 -6.76 -8.73 18.40
N ALA A 630 -7.28 -9.58 19.29
CA ALA A 630 -8.69 -9.96 19.37
C ALA A 630 -9.69 -8.87 19.83
N ILE A 631 -9.22 -7.73 20.36
CA ILE A 631 -10.06 -6.78 21.12
C ILE A 631 -10.17 -5.40 20.45
N ALA A 632 -11.40 -4.84 20.45
CA ALA A 632 -11.77 -3.45 20.11
C ALA A 632 -11.20 -2.88 18.78
N ARG A 633 -11.34 -1.56 18.53
CA ARG A 633 -10.87 -0.91 17.28
C ARG A 633 -9.34 -1.00 17.06
N LYS A 634 -8.54 -1.32 18.10
CA LYS A 634 -7.06 -1.30 18.10
C LYS A 634 -6.50 -2.47 18.94
N ALA A 635 -5.35 -3.03 18.58
CA ALA A 635 -4.68 -4.08 19.35
C ALA A 635 -4.24 -3.58 20.74
N ARG A 636 -4.04 -4.48 21.71
CA ARG A 636 -3.69 -4.12 23.11
C ARG A 636 -2.47 -4.90 23.61
N PRO A 637 -1.24 -4.36 23.54
CA PRO A 637 -0.01 -5.12 23.83
C PRO A 637 0.02 -5.83 25.20
N GLY A 638 -0.51 -5.22 26.26
CA GLY A 638 -0.51 -5.81 27.60
C GLY A 638 -1.48 -6.99 27.82
N ARG A 639 -2.35 -7.31 26.85
CA ARG A 639 -3.35 -8.39 27.00
C ARG A 639 -2.74 -9.80 26.95
N GLY A 640 -1.61 -9.95 26.24
CA GLY A 640 -0.91 -11.22 26.09
C GLY A 640 0.04 -11.57 27.24
N ASN A 641 0.28 -10.67 28.20
CA ASN A 641 1.40 -10.73 29.15
C ASN A 641 1.54 -12.08 29.88
N ARG A 642 0.44 -12.69 30.34
CA ARG A 642 0.49 -14.02 30.98
C ARG A 642 1.18 -15.07 30.10
N TYR A 643 0.84 -15.12 28.80
CA TYR A 643 1.46 -16.07 27.87
C TYR A 643 2.92 -15.72 27.58
N LEU A 644 3.33 -14.45 27.71
CA LEU A 644 4.72 -14.02 27.57
C LEU A 644 5.57 -14.38 28.79
N GLU A 645 4.99 -14.30 29.98
CA GLU A 645 5.60 -14.78 31.23
C GLU A 645 5.77 -16.31 31.18
N GLU A 646 4.73 -17.05 30.75
CA GLU A 646 4.82 -18.48 30.48
C GLU A 646 5.86 -18.80 29.38
N ALA A 647 5.96 -17.99 28.32
CA ALA A 647 6.96 -18.16 27.25
C ALA A 647 8.40 -17.92 27.75
N MET A 648 8.60 -16.92 28.60
CA MET A 648 9.90 -16.63 29.23
C MET A 648 10.33 -17.77 30.17
N ALA A 649 9.38 -18.38 30.89
CA ALA A 649 9.64 -19.54 31.74
C ALA A 649 9.92 -20.83 30.93
N ALA A 650 9.28 -21.00 29.76
CA ALA A 650 9.49 -22.14 28.87
C ALA A 650 10.79 -22.09 28.05
N ALA A 651 11.43 -20.92 27.93
CA ALA A 651 12.62 -20.74 27.10
C ALA A 651 13.88 -21.42 27.69
N GLU A 652 14.45 -22.35 26.95
CA GLU A 652 15.59 -23.17 27.35
C GLU A 652 16.91 -22.59 26.87
N THR A 653 17.02 -22.16 25.61
CA THR A 653 18.28 -21.64 25.07
C THR A 653 18.45 -20.13 25.28
N PRO A 654 19.69 -19.61 25.34
CA PRO A 654 19.93 -18.17 25.52
C PRO A 654 19.28 -17.27 24.46
N GLU A 655 19.23 -17.69 23.19
CA GLU A 655 18.60 -16.89 22.13
C GLU A 655 17.07 -16.81 22.27
N TYR A 656 16.43 -17.89 22.71
CA TYR A 656 14.98 -17.93 22.92
C TYR A 656 14.61 -17.18 24.21
N ARG A 657 15.42 -17.28 25.28
CA ARG A 657 15.27 -16.42 26.48
C ARG A 657 15.45 -14.93 26.14
N PHE A 658 16.42 -14.59 25.31
CA PHE A 658 16.64 -13.20 24.88
C PHE A 658 15.46 -12.68 24.06
N TRP A 659 14.88 -13.53 23.20
CA TRP A 659 13.70 -13.20 22.43
C TRP A 659 12.44 -13.06 23.31
N ALA A 660 12.16 -13.99 24.23
CA ALA A 660 11.04 -13.85 25.16
C ALA A 660 11.15 -12.58 26.02
N LEU A 661 12.37 -12.24 26.48
CA LEU A 661 12.65 -10.95 27.12
C LEU A 661 12.32 -9.76 26.22
N GLN A 662 12.76 -9.79 24.95
CA GLN A 662 12.46 -8.72 23.97
C GLN A 662 10.94 -8.52 23.81
N GLU A 663 10.19 -9.61 23.67
CA GLU A 663 8.73 -9.59 23.49
C GLU A 663 8.01 -8.95 24.68
N LEU A 664 8.38 -9.34 25.91
CA LEU A 664 7.79 -8.83 27.14
C LEU A 664 8.17 -7.36 27.41
N VAL A 665 9.47 -7.02 27.28
CA VAL A 665 9.98 -5.64 27.44
C VAL A 665 9.33 -4.68 26.45
N ALA A 666 9.17 -5.08 25.18
CA ALA A 666 8.56 -4.23 24.16
C ALA A 666 7.11 -3.88 24.49
N ARG A 667 6.35 -4.81 25.06
CA ARG A 667 4.93 -4.61 25.42
C ARG A 667 4.74 -3.87 26.73
N LEU A 668 5.57 -4.14 27.75
CA LEU A 668 5.60 -3.34 28.99
C LEU A 668 5.89 -1.87 28.67
N ALA A 669 6.92 -1.60 27.86
CA ALA A 669 7.26 -0.26 27.40
C ALA A 669 6.12 0.39 26.58
N ALA A 670 5.45 -0.37 25.70
CA ALA A 670 4.28 0.10 24.95
C ALA A 670 3.04 0.39 25.82
N CYS A 671 2.93 -0.24 26.99
CA CYS A 671 1.90 0.06 27.99
C CYS A 671 2.30 1.19 28.95
N ASN A 672 3.46 1.82 28.74
CA ASN A 672 4.08 2.80 29.66
C ASN A 672 4.49 2.22 31.04
N HIS A 673 4.59 0.89 31.15
CA HIS A 673 5.11 0.20 32.35
C HIS A 673 6.66 0.23 32.34
N CYS A 674 7.23 1.44 32.24
CA CYS A 674 8.66 1.63 32.03
C CYS A 674 9.51 1.05 33.18
N GLN A 675 9.06 1.22 34.43
CA GLN A 675 9.77 0.71 35.60
C GLN A 675 9.77 -0.83 35.66
N GLU A 676 8.65 -1.48 35.32
CA GLU A 676 8.57 -2.95 35.25
C GLU A 676 9.49 -3.50 34.17
N ALA A 677 9.51 -2.88 32.98
CA ALA A 677 10.43 -3.25 31.90
C ALA A 677 11.90 -3.09 32.31
N VAL A 678 12.22 -2.02 33.04
CA VAL A 678 13.54 -1.74 33.61
C VAL A 678 13.97 -2.83 34.60
N SER A 679 13.14 -3.13 35.60
CA SER A 679 13.45 -4.13 36.62
C SER A 679 13.51 -5.56 36.05
N LEU A 680 12.67 -5.88 35.06
CA LEU A 680 12.76 -7.13 34.31
C LEU A 680 14.12 -7.27 33.63
N ILE A 681 14.54 -6.27 32.84
CA ILE A 681 15.87 -6.25 32.21
C ILE A 681 16.97 -6.46 33.26
N GLU A 682 16.93 -5.72 34.37
CA GLU A 682 17.96 -5.77 35.41
C GLU A 682 18.09 -7.15 36.05
N SER A 683 16.97 -7.86 36.26
CA SER A 683 16.94 -9.19 36.86
C SER A 683 17.54 -10.30 35.99
N VAL A 684 17.51 -10.18 34.66
CA VAL A 684 17.98 -11.23 33.74
C VAL A 684 19.17 -10.83 32.86
N GLN A 685 19.55 -9.54 32.75
CA GLN A 685 20.62 -9.09 31.85
C GLN A 685 21.96 -9.78 32.06
N GLY A 686 22.27 -10.22 33.29
CA GLY A 686 23.49 -10.98 33.62
C GLY A 686 23.59 -12.33 32.92
N GLN A 687 22.49 -12.88 32.42
CA GLN A 687 22.44 -14.14 31.66
C GLN A 687 22.91 -13.95 30.19
N PHE A 688 22.91 -12.72 29.68
CA PHE A 688 23.24 -12.41 28.29
C PHE A 688 24.63 -11.81 28.18
N THR A 689 25.64 -12.67 28.03
CA THR A 689 27.05 -12.27 28.03
C THR A 689 27.56 -11.81 26.67
N ASP A 690 26.87 -12.13 25.58
CA ASP A 690 27.14 -11.68 24.21
C ASP A 690 27.13 -10.15 24.06
N ALA A 691 28.03 -9.63 23.22
CA ALA A 691 28.13 -8.22 22.88
C ALA A 691 26.91 -7.71 22.08
N GLY A 692 26.29 -8.55 21.24
CA GLY A 692 25.07 -8.24 20.51
C GLY A 692 23.88 -8.01 21.44
N HIS A 693 23.55 -8.97 22.30
CA HIS A 693 22.51 -8.89 23.32
C HIS A 693 22.73 -7.69 24.25
N LYS A 694 23.96 -7.50 24.78
CA LYS A 694 24.31 -6.33 25.61
C LYS A 694 24.06 -4.99 24.89
N LYS A 695 24.46 -4.89 23.62
CA LYS A 695 24.22 -3.69 22.80
C LYS A 695 22.73 -3.44 22.57
N GLN A 696 21.94 -4.48 22.38
CA GLN A 696 20.49 -4.38 22.22
C GLN A 696 19.80 -3.97 23.54
N ILE A 697 20.15 -4.60 24.67
CA ILE A 697 19.65 -4.23 26.01
C ILE A 697 19.95 -2.76 26.32
N ALA A 698 21.18 -2.30 26.09
CA ALA A 698 21.55 -0.90 26.28
C ALA A 698 20.75 0.06 25.37
N ALA A 699 20.43 -0.36 24.14
CA ALA A 699 19.58 0.39 23.23
C ALA A 699 18.11 0.41 23.66
N TRP A 700 17.58 -0.67 24.25
CA TRP A 700 16.24 -0.71 24.83
C TRP A 700 16.16 0.19 26.07
N ARG A 701 17.12 0.07 27.01
CA ARG A 701 17.24 0.95 28.19
C ARG A 701 17.22 2.42 27.79
N LYS A 702 18.13 2.85 26.92
CA LYS A 702 18.18 4.24 26.40
C LYS A 702 16.86 4.72 25.76
N ARG A 703 15.99 3.83 25.28
CA ARG A 703 14.65 4.19 24.78
C ARG A 703 13.64 4.28 25.92
N ILE A 704 13.60 3.30 26.83
CA ILE A 704 12.66 3.20 27.95
C ILE A 704 12.93 4.31 28.97
N ASP A 705 14.19 4.53 29.36
CA ASP A 705 14.59 5.57 30.31
C ASP A 705 14.24 7.00 29.81
N ALA A 706 14.08 7.18 28.49
CA ALA A 706 13.67 8.44 27.87
C ALA A 706 12.14 8.61 27.72
N MET A 707 11.34 7.55 27.91
CA MET A 707 9.88 7.59 27.73
C MET A 707 9.15 8.52 28.73
N PRO A 708 9.44 8.51 30.05
CA PRO A 708 8.69 9.32 31.01
C PRO A 708 8.76 10.84 30.70
N ALA A 709 9.97 11.34 30.42
CA ALA A 709 10.17 12.74 30.05
C ALA A 709 9.48 13.10 28.72
N TYR A 710 9.45 12.16 27.76
CA TYR A 710 8.77 12.34 26.48
C TYR A 710 7.24 12.40 26.64
N TYR A 711 6.63 11.51 27.44
CA TYR A 711 5.20 11.51 27.71
C TYR A 711 4.76 12.75 28.48
N ALA A 712 5.52 13.19 29.49
CA ALA A 712 5.28 14.48 30.16
C ALA A 712 5.32 15.67 29.18
N GLY A 713 6.24 15.65 28.20
CA GLY A 713 6.29 16.62 27.12
C GLY A 713 5.08 16.59 26.19
N LEU A 714 4.50 15.41 25.91
CA LEU A 714 3.25 15.29 25.16
C LEU A 714 2.04 15.80 25.95
N GLU A 715 1.92 15.43 27.23
CA GLU A 715 0.84 15.91 28.10
C GLU A 715 0.85 17.43 28.21
N ASN A 716 2.03 18.04 28.38
CA ASN A 716 2.18 19.49 28.38
C ASN A 716 1.78 20.12 27.04
N LYS A 717 2.14 19.52 25.89
CA LYS A 717 1.69 20.01 24.56
C LYS A 717 0.17 19.92 24.37
N VAL A 718 -0.46 18.83 24.83
CA VAL A 718 -1.92 18.66 24.77
C VAL A 718 -2.62 19.64 25.71
N ARG A 719 -2.10 19.85 26.93
CA ARG A 719 -2.58 20.86 27.87
C ARG A 719 -2.49 22.27 27.28
N GLN A 720 -1.33 22.64 26.73
CA GLN A 720 -1.12 23.95 26.12
C GLN A 720 -2.06 24.17 24.93
N SER A 721 -2.20 23.18 24.04
CA SER A 721 -3.17 23.24 22.93
C SER A 721 -4.60 23.43 23.45
N SER A 722 -4.96 22.79 24.58
CA SER A 722 -6.27 22.90 25.23
C SER A 722 -6.55 24.31 25.74
N ILE A 723 -5.55 24.91 26.40
CA ILE A 723 -5.57 26.30 26.84
C ILE A 723 -5.71 27.24 25.64
N ASP A 724 -4.94 27.05 24.58
CA ASP A 724 -4.94 27.94 23.40
C ASP A 724 -6.26 27.88 22.61
N ALA A 725 -6.87 26.69 22.49
CA ALA A 725 -8.18 26.59 21.87
C ALA A 725 -9.33 27.09 22.76
N TYR A 726 -9.23 26.95 24.08
CA TYR A 726 -10.16 27.59 25.01
C TYR A 726 -10.06 29.11 24.92
N ARG A 727 -8.84 29.67 24.88
CA ARG A 727 -8.59 31.10 24.64
C ARG A 727 -9.22 31.55 23.31
N ALA A 728 -9.02 30.81 22.22
CA ALA A 728 -9.58 31.15 20.91
C ALA A 728 -11.12 31.08 20.85
N GLU A 729 -11.74 30.10 21.52
CA GLU A 729 -13.21 30.00 21.62
C GLU A 729 -13.80 31.10 22.50
N MET A 730 -13.16 31.43 23.62
CA MET A 730 -13.61 32.52 24.50
C MET A 730 -13.43 33.89 23.84
N GLY A 731 -12.36 34.10 23.07
CA GLY A 731 -12.18 35.29 22.22
C GLY A 731 -13.35 35.48 21.24
N ARG A 732 -13.69 34.44 20.46
CA ARG A 732 -14.86 34.46 19.57
C ARG A 732 -16.16 34.79 20.29
N ARG A 733 -16.35 34.30 21.53
CA ARG A 733 -17.55 34.57 22.34
C ARG A 733 -17.60 36.00 22.87
N ILE A 734 -16.46 36.60 23.21
CA ILE A 734 -16.34 38.01 23.58
C ILE A 734 -16.70 38.88 22.37
N GLU A 735 -16.07 38.66 21.21
CA GLU A 735 -16.37 39.36 19.96
C GLU A 735 -17.86 39.24 19.56
N ALA A 736 -18.45 38.05 19.72
CA ALA A 736 -19.87 37.81 19.43
C ALA A 736 -20.83 38.46 20.44
N ALA A 737 -20.41 38.72 21.67
CA ALA A 737 -21.20 39.47 22.66
C ALA A 737 -21.08 40.98 22.42
N GLU A 738 -19.88 41.48 22.15
CA GLU A 738 -19.63 42.91 21.88
C GLU A 738 -20.29 43.39 20.59
N SER A 739 -20.26 42.59 19.52
CA SER A 739 -20.99 42.88 18.28
C SER A 739 -22.52 42.88 18.43
N ARG A 740 -23.05 42.33 19.53
CA ARG A 740 -24.48 42.39 19.90
C ARG A 740 -24.79 43.49 20.92
N GLY A 741 -23.79 44.24 21.39
CA GLY A 741 -23.92 45.26 22.43
C GLY A 741 -24.09 44.72 23.86
N ASP A 742 -23.87 43.42 24.08
CA ASP A 742 -24.05 42.77 25.39
C ASP A 742 -22.75 42.87 26.22
N SER A 743 -22.57 44.03 26.85
CA SER A 743 -21.39 44.36 27.64
C SER A 743 -21.27 43.55 28.93
N GLU A 744 -22.39 43.10 29.52
CA GLU A 744 -22.41 42.25 30.71
C GLU A 744 -21.92 40.84 30.37
N LEU A 745 -22.42 40.26 29.27
CA LEU A 745 -21.99 38.95 28.81
C LEU A 745 -20.52 38.95 28.34
N ALA A 746 -20.08 40.00 27.64
CA ALA A 746 -18.67 40.17 27.27
C ALA A 746 -17.76 40.25 28.51
N THR A 747 -18.17 40.99 29.55
CA THR A 747 -17.45 41.08 30.83
C THR A 747 -17.39 39.73 31.53
N ARG A 748 -18.49 38.96 31.53
CA ARG A 748 -18.52 37.60 32.09
C ARG A 748 -17.58 36.65 31.36
N TYR A 749 -17.52 36.69 30.03
CA TYR A 749 -16.57 35.87 29.27
C TYR A 749 -15.11 36.28 29.52
N ARG A 750 -14.81 37.57 29.68
CA ARG A 750 -13.48 38.05 30.12
C ARG A 750 -13.08 37.52 31.50
N ALA A 751 -14.01 37.51 32.46
CA ALA A 751 -13.75 36.90 33.78
C ALA A 751 -13.48 35.38 33.69
N MET A 752 -14.08 34.69 32.71
CA MET A 752 -13.89 33.25 32.50
C MET A 752 -12.61 32.87 31.74
N ILE A 753 -12.02 33.77 30.93
CA ILE A 753 -10.76 33.51 30.22
C ILE A 753 -9.52 33.89 31.06
N ALA A 754 -9.63 34.87 31.97
CA ALA A 754 -8.50 35.39 32.75
C ALA A 754 -7.61 34.33 33.45
N PRO A 755 -8.13 33.23 34.05
CA PRO A 755 -7.27 32.18 34.62
C PRO A 755 -6.38 31.50 33.56
N ALA A 756 -6.93 31.28 32.37
CA ALA A 756 -6.22 30.70 31.23
C ALA A 756 -5.23 31.68 30.59
N GLU A 757 -5.42 33.00 30.73
CA GLU A 757 -4.44 34.02 30.29
C GLU A 757 -3.23 34.10 31.22
N THR A 758 -3.43 33.86 32.53
CA THR A 758 -2.36 33.96 33.53
C THR A 758 -1.45 32.74 33.67
N GLN A 759 -1.85 31.56 33.16
CA GLN A 759 -0.98 30.38 33.15
C GLN A 759 0.18 30.55 32.15
N THR A 760 1.40 30.63 32.68
CA THR A 760 2.68 30.53 31.95
C THR A 760 3.26 29.11 32.09
N GLU A 761 4.20 28.75 31.21
CA GLU A 761 4.62 27.38 30.84
C GLU A 761 5.08 26.42 31.96
N SER A 762 5.15 26.84 33.23
CA SER A 762 5.77 26.09 34.34
C SER A 762 4.82 25.57 35.43
N GLN A 763 3.51 25.87 35.40
CA GLN A 763 2.58 25.48 36.47
C GLN A 763 1.86 24.15 36.19
N THR A 764 1.76 23.31 37.24
CA THR A 764 1.56 21.85 37.11
C THR A 764 0.15 21.33 37.43
N GLU A 765 -0.80 22.15 37.86
CA GLU A 765 -2.15 21.68 38.24
C GLU A 765 -3.19 21.77 37.10
N PRO A 766 -4.08 20.76 36.97
CA PRO A 766 -5.14 20.76 35.96
C PRO A 766 -6.34 21.62 36.39
N LEU A 767 -6.90 22.37 35.45
CA LEU A 767 -8.21 23.00 35.60
C LEU A 767 -9.32 21.94 35.45
N ASN A 768 -10.26 21.94 36.40
CA ASN A 768 -11.52 21.18 36.29
C ASN A 768 -12.46 21.95 35.34
N PRO A 769 -13.20 21.30 34.41
CA PRO A 769 -13.94 21.96 33.34
C PRO A 769 -15.23 22.66 33.78
#